data_AF-A0A9D0IIM5-F1
#
_entry.id   AF-A0A9D0IIM5-F1
#
_cell.length_a   1.000
_cell.length_b   1.000
_cell.length_c   1.000
_cell.angle_alpha   90.00
_cell.angle_beta   90.00
_cell.angle_gamma   90.00
#
_symmetry.space_group_name_H-M   'P 1'
#
loop_
_entity.id
_entity.type
_entity.pdbx_description
1 polymer ?
#
loop_
_entity_poly.entity_id
_entity_poly.type
_entity_poly.pdbx_seq_one_letter_code
_entity_poly.pdbx_strand_id
1 'polypeptide(L)'
;MHQAVRKTVRNNRESTWKNSLFLVIGMFLVSLFSLAGASNVLADDDSKDDRLRIEEAKYKAEKHRIKVKGKANKYAAVQLFDAESGVQFATVSANDDGKWEYKKKKPDAIPCRVLAESDGKSDEKKVEHADDFPGGCGIGGGGNMPPTANANGPYTGTTGVTVNFSSAGSSDPDGNIVSYAWDFGDSATSSSANPAHIYAAAGTYTVSLTVTDNAGDTGSDTTTAVISDPGQQPPPGDISINSTSQNGKPGMAVSELPFIGLAGYQVFAANDLGMHCGDFDTRISSILPPFNVMHTQVIQRGGEPKILGPGDGVDVVYSAASNPADPILTGINSAGNGPVLSSVAKDGTVFKTNFWDIAPGGSEPIALAAYRPFYPPGILDAFYPNGGLDPGGNVSIRDLGLPMPNVERLYLGDGMLTAEQQTMPGINGPYVANDPTAFKLFTTDQPFFINFPFGYTAKGVSWFEAAGVPLTAFDDLGQENPWQLMRVQARSGNQVLASLDTVLPISGEANCGFCHNAPVDGGNGAATQALSDAGVPVATVLDDPEYDVSVPLEVSKEYAADLNLIRLHDLKHNTNLENSTPVVCQSCHYTPALDLAHVGPKGPADADANGREQTNVRSMSNVMHSHHATVTDLNGKPLFPAMPPPVDSNGNLRNPVEGRQVLEETCYQCHPGRRTDCLRGAMANGGMLCQDCHGDMAQIGDDFSRNVTPSNPGAFELAADFYTNPATPRVPWANEPGCGSCHSGDAMDNLHGTPGTIGDPQDGIRLMQAYRTTDGKATPIVPTNKRFAENVVKTGPATGNPMLYRVSKGHEGVFCEACHGSTHGIWPNKNPAANDNVTAKQLQGHTGVIAECSTCHTGDLGVNLDGPHGMHPIGTAGKKFAEGDHEDLAKKNPDACRACHGPNGEGTVLSAMAQDRVLKCDKKTAFCPDGNSVLFPNDHQVGCTECHSNKL
;
A
#
# COMPACT_ATOMS: atom_id res chain seq x y z
N MET A 1 -45.79 48.34 -2.11
CA MET A 1 -46.12 47.31 -3.13
C MET A 1 -45.22 46.10 -2.92
N HIS A 2 -45.61 44.92 -3.42
CA HIS A 2 -45.30 43.65 -2.76
C HIS A 2 -43.82 43.24 -2.63
N GLN A 3 -43.53 42.61 -1.48
CA GLN A 3 -42.34 41.79 -1.22
C GLN A 3 -42.72 40.30 -1.20
N ALA A 4 -41.89 39.47 -1.83
CA ALA A 4 -41.29 38.20 -1.36
C ALA A 4 -42.08 37.06 -0.63
N VAL A 5 -41.39 35.90 -0.56
CA VAL A 5 -41.45 34.81 0.46
C VAL A 5 -42.09 33.44 0.08
N ARG A 6 -41.18 32.46 -0.10
CA ARG A 6 -41.15 31.01 0.30
C ARG A 6 -42.41 30.09 0.22
N LYS A 7 -42.27 29.03 -0.59
CA LYS A 7 -42.00 27.59 -0.21
C LYS A 7 -42.86 26.90 0.90
N THR A 8 -43.11 25.58 0.69
CA THR A 8 -43.16 24.45 1.68
C THR A 8 -44.53 23.82 2.11
N VAL A 9 -44.88 22.66 1.51
CA VAL A 9 -45.24 21.35 2.18
C VAL A 9 -46.67 20.94 2.64
N ARG A 10 -47.02 19.70 2.21
CA ARG A 10 -47.89 18.59 2.75
C ARG A 10 -49.45 18.66 2.88
N ASN A 11 -50.02 17.55 2.38
CA ASN A 11 -51.12 16.71 2.90
C ASN A 11 -52.54 17.24 3.08
N ASN A 12 -53.50 16.54 2.43
CA ASN A 12 -54.32 15.56 3.15
C ASN A 12 -54.88 14.45 2.23
N ARG A 13 -55.39 13.37 2.83
CA ARG A 13 -56.11 12.25 2.16
C ARG A 13 -57.64 12.44 2.30
N GLU A 14 -58.38 11.54 1.64
CA GLU A 14 -59.79 11.15 1.91
C GLU A 14 -60.92 12.09 1.41
N SER A 15 -62.13 11.60 1.07
CA SER A 15 -62.54 10.26 0.58
C SER A 15 -63.97 10.25 -0.03
N THR A 16 -64.18 9.39 -1.04
CA THR A 16 -65.47 8.73 -1.41
C THR A 16 -66.71 9.53 -1.93
N TRP A 17 -67.70 8.75 -2.41
CA TRP A 17 -69.07 9.07 -2.90
C TRP A 17 -69.16 9.77 -4.27
N LYS A 18 -69.55 9.14 -5.39
CA LYS A 18 -70.60 8.15 -5.80
C LYS A 18 -71.84 8.79 -6.44
N ASN A 19 -72.17 8.30 -7.63
CA ASN A 19 -73.36 8.68 -8.41
C ASN A 19 -74.67 8.15 -7.82
N SER A 20 -75.77 8.73 -8.30
CA SER A 20 -77.14 8.17 -8.37
C SER A 20 -77.78 8.76 -9.66
N LEU A 21 -78.80 8.19 -10.31
CA LEU A 21 -79.85 7.27 -9.83
C LEU A 21 -80.50 6.49 -11.03
N PHE A 22 -80.61 5.15 -10.95
CA PHE A 22 -81.75 4.30 -11.44
C PHE A 22 -81.99 4.08 -12.98
N LEU A 23 -82.57 2.96 -13.50
CA LEU A 23 -82.95 1.61 -12.98
C LEU A 23 -83.32 0.57 -14.12
N VAL A 24 -83.08 -0.75 -13.92
CA VAL A 24 -83.75 -1.99 -14.49
C VAL A 24 -83.83 -2.20 -16.04
N ILE A 25 -83.28 -3.25 -16.69
CA ILE A 25 -83.42 -4.75 -16.65
C ILE A 25 -84.63 -5.28 -17.47
N GLY A 26 -84.55 -6.30 -18.36
CA GLY A 26 -83.45 -7.21 -18.82
C GLY A 26 -83.59 -7.59 -20.32
N MET A 27 -83.35 -8.80 -20.87
CA MET A 27 -83.00 -10.16 -20.36
C MET A 27 -82.31 -11.06 -21.44
N PHE A 28 -81.84 -12.25 -21.00
CA PHE A 28 -81.39 -13.54 -21.63
C PHE A 28 -81.93 -14.05 -23.01
N LEU A 29 -81.40 -15.11 -23.69
CA LEU A 29 -80.30 -16.13 -23.53
C LEU A 29 -79.83 -16.51 -25.01
N VAL A 30 -78.56 -16.42 -25.48
CA VAL A 30 -77.42 -17.40 -25.48
C VAL A 30 -77.25 -18.33 -26.73
N SER A 31 -75.99 -18.44 -27.23
CA SER A 31 -75.37 -19.48 -28.13
C SER A 31 -75.85 -19.67 -29.60
N LEU A 32 -75.12 -20.33 -30.52
CA LEU A 32 -73.68 -20.29 -30.95
C LEU A 32 -73.48 -21.25 -32.18
N PHE A 33 -72.64 -20.81 -33.13
CA PHE A 33 -71.87 -21.44 -34.25
C PHE A 33 -71.55 -22.98 -34.25
N SER A 34 -70.98 -23.65 -35.29
CA SER A 34 -70.11 -23.23 -36.43
C SER A 34 -69.89 -24.29 -37.56
N LEU A 35 -69.50 -23.84 -38.78
CA LEU A 35 -68.56 -24.40 -39.82
C LEU A 35 -68.63 -25.90 -40.29
N ALA A 36 -67.99 -26.39 -41.39
CA ALA A 36 -67.10 -25.85 -42.46
C ALA A 36 -67.36 -26.54 -43.84
N GLY A 37 -67.17 -25.90 -45.00
CA GLY A 37 -66.02 -26.09 -45.95
C GLY A 37 -66.42 -26.94 -47.19
N ALA A 38 -65.71 -27.09 -48.33
CA ALA A 38 -64.65 -26.40 -49.11
C ALA A 38 -64.69 -27.00 -50.58
N SER A 39 -63.84 -26.85 -51.63
CA SER A 39 -62.48 -26.32 -51.94
C SER A 39 -62.27 -26.07 -53.47
N ASN A 40 -61.22 -25.31 -53.85
CA ASN A 40 -60.35 -25.34 -55.07
C ASN A 40 -60.86 -25.45 -56.54
N VAL A 41 -60.49 -24.46 -57.38
CA VAL A 41 -59.98 -24.54 -58.80
C VAL A 41 -59.11 -23.27 -59.07
N LEU A 42 -58.28 -23.26 -60.13
CA LEU A 42 -57.33 -22.20 -60.55
C LEU A 42 -57.37 -21.98 -62.09
N ALA A 43 -56.89 -20.88 -62.70
CA ALA A 43 -56.90 -19.43 -62.41
C ALA A 43 -56.21 -18.67 -63.58
N ASP A 44 -56.62 -17.43 -63.89
CA ASP A 44 -55.85 -16.45 -64.72
C ASP A 44 -56.30 -14.99 -64.42
N ASP A 45 -55.60 -13.98 -64.91
CA ASP A 45 -55.53 -12.60 -64.35
C ASP A 45 -56.35 -11.49 -65.07
N ASP A 46 -57.08 -10.70 -64.27
CA ASP A 46 -57.29 -9.24 -64.46
C ASP A 46 -57.73 -8.61 -63.11
N SER A 47 -56.90 -8.81 -62.07
CA SER A 47 -57.13 -8.19 -60.76
C SER A 47 -56.22 -6.98 -60.56
N LYS A 48 -56.83 -5.83 -60.24
CA LYS A 48 -56.08 -4.69 -59.69
C LYS A 48 -55.32 -5.17 -58.46
N ASP A 49 -54.12 -4.64 -58.25
CA ASP A 49 -53.19 -5.10 -57.21
C ASP A 49 -53.67 -4.77 -55.78
N ASP A 50 -54.67 -5.53 -55.34
CA ASP A 50 -55.31 -5.53 -54.03
C ASP A 50 -54.54 -6.42 -53.03
N ARG A 51 -53.28 -6.80 -53.35
CA ARG A 51 -52.40 -7.50 -52.40
C ARG A 51 -52.13 -6.61 -51.19
N LEU A 52 -52.32 -7.19 -50.00
CA LEU A 52 -51.86 -6.64 -48.74
C LEU A 52 -50.36 -6.29 -48.85
N ARG A 53 -50.00 -5.05 -48.50
CA ARG A 53 -48.59 -4.61 -48.50
C ARG A 53 -48.31 -3.46 -47.54
N ILE A 54 -47.12 -3.43 -46.94
CA ILE A 54 -46.63 -2.38 -46.04
C ILE A 54 -45.80 -1.37 -46.84
N GLU A 55 -46.33 -0.17 -47.03
CA GLU A 55 -45.66 0.90 -47.80
C GLU A 55 -44.60 1.64 -46.97
N GLU A 56 -44.86 1.93 -45.69
CA GLU A 56 -43.93 2.62 -44.77
C GLU A 56 -44.09 2.03 -43.36
N ALA A 57 -42.97 1.68 -42.71
CA ALA A 57 -42.91 1.30 -41.30
C ALA A 57 -41.72 2.04 -40.68
N LYS A 58 -41.97 3.00 -39.79
CA LYS A 58 -40.94 3.94 -39.31
C LYS A 58 -41.22 4.47 -37.91
N TYR A 59 -40.23 4.39 -37.02
CA TYR A 59 -40.21 5.12 -35.76
C TYR A 59 -39.63 6.53 -35.95
N LYS A 60 -40.01 7.45 -35.06
CA LYS A 60 -39.63 8.87 -35.10
C LYS A 60 -39.35 9.35 -33.68
N ALA A 61 -38.09 9.24 -33.25
CA ALA A 61 -37.62 9.57 -31.91
C ALA A 61 -37.94 11.02 -31.53
N GLU A 62 -37.77 11.97 -32.47
CA GLU A 62 -38.05 13.40 -32.27
C GLU A 62 -39.54 13.70 -32.01
N LYS A 63 -40.42 12.71 -32.21
CA LYS A 63 -41.87 12.78 -31.95
C LYS A 63 -42.39 11.64 -31.07
N HIS A 64 -41.49 10.79 -30.54
CA HIS A 64 -41.78 9.57 -29.77
C HIS A 64 -42.97 8.78 -30.36
N ARG A 65 -42.89 8.43 -31.65
CA ARG A 65 -44.05 7.89 -32.38
C ARG A 65 -43.65 6.90 -33.47
N ILE A 66 -44.19 5.69 -33.39
CA ILE A 66 -44.23 4.76 -34.53
C ILE A 66 -45.36 5.12 -35.49
N LYS A 67 -45.08 4.96 -36.80
CA LYS A 67 -46.07 4.96 -37.86
C LYS A 67 -45.87 3.70 -38.74
N VAL A 68 -46.96 3.05 -39.09
CA VAL A 68 -47.02 2.04 -40.16
C VAL A 68 -48.14 2.44 -41.13
N LYS A 69 -47.97 2.25 -42.44
CA LYS A 69 -49.06 2.39 -43.43
C LYS A 69 -48.88 1.41 -44.58
N GLY A 70 -49.98 1.10 -45.27
CA GLY A 70 -49.98 0.17 -46.39
C GLY A 70 -51.25 0.18 -47.22
N LYS A 71 -51.41 -0.88 -48.02
CA LYS A 71 -52.66 -1.19 -48.73
C LYS A 71 -53.19 -2.57 -48.36
N ALA A 72 -54.48 -2.77 -48.54
CA ALA A 72 -55.22 -4.03 -48.44
C ALA A 72 -56.53 -3.91 -49.23
N ASN A 73 -57.34 -4.97 -49.25
CA ASN A 73 -58.72 -4.92 -49.74
C ASN A 73 -59.53 -3.76 -49.10
N LYS A 74 -60.44 -3.16 -49.87
CA LYS A 74 -61.29 -2.04 -49.39
C LYS A 74 -62.10 -2.46 -48.16
N TYR A 75 -62.05 -1.65 -47.11
CA TYR A 75 -62.70 -1.91 -45.80
C TYR A 75 -62.22 -3.15 -45.03
N ALA A 76 -61.21 -3.88 -45.52
CA ALA A 76 -60.70 -5.07 -44.82
C ALA A 76 -59.99 -4.69 -43.50
N ALA A 77 -60.02 -5.62 -42.55
CA ALA A 77 -59.32 -5.49 -41.29
C ALA A 77 -57.89 -6.04 -41.43
N VAL A 78 -56.90 -5.17 -41.18
CA VAL A 78 -55.49 -5.50 -41.18
C VAL A 78 -55.03 -5.63 -39.73
N GLN A 79 -54.66 -6.83 -39.33
CA GLN A 79 -54.04 -7.14 -38.05
C GLN A 79 -52.53 -6.85 -38.16
N LEU A 80 -51.93 -6.24 -37.13
CA LEU A 80 -50.52 -5.92 -37.10
C LEU A 80 -49.85 -6.61 -35.91
N PHE A 81 -48.81 -7.36 -36.20
CA PHE A 81 -48.02 -8.16 -35.26
C PHE A 81 -46.57 -7.71 -35.31
N ASP A 82 -45.87 -7.89 -34.20
CA ASP A 82 -44.42 -8.01 -34.23
C ASP A 82 -44.06 -9.31 -34.97
N ALA A 83 -43.20 -9.22 -35.99
CA ALA A 83 -42.86 -10.36 -36.84
C ALA A 83 -41.83 -11.32 -36.24
N GLU A 84 -41.20 -10.95 -35.11
CA GLU A 84 -40.18 -11.74 -34.42
C GLU A 84 -40.78 -12.48 -33.22
N SER A 85 -41.70 -11.86 -32.48
CA SER A 85 -42.43 -12.51 -31.37
C SER A 85 -43.80 -13.10 -31.75
N GLY A 86 -44.38 -12.68 -32.88
CA GLY A 86 -45.76 -13.01 -33.26
C GLY A 86 -46.84 -12.29 -32.44
N VAL A 87 -46.48 -11.33 -31.56
CA VAL A 87 -47.44 -10.65 -30.70
C VAL A 87 -48.22 -9.58 -31.46
N GLN A 88 -49.55 -9.70 -31.47
CA GLN A 88 -50.43 -8.71 -32.09
C GLN A 88 -50.47 -7.41 -31.28
N PHE A 89 -50.04 -6.29 -31.86
CA PHE A 89 -50.03 -4.98 -31.21
C PHE A 89 -51.13 -4.02 -31.71
N ALA A 90 -51.78 -4.32 -32.85
CA ALA A 90 -52.90 -3.53 -33.35
C ALA A 90 -53.83 -4.29 -34.31
N THR A 91 -54.98 -3.68 -34.56
CA THR A 91 -55.82 -3.90 -35.76
C THR A 91 -56.20 -2.53 -36.31
N VAL A 92 -56.17 -2.37 -37.64
CA VAL A 92 -56.67 -1.18 -38.36
C VAL A 92 -57.56 -1.61 -39.51
N SER A 93 -58.36 -0.70 -40.06
CA SER A 93 -59.16 -0.97 -41.27
C SER A 93 -58.63 -0.18 -42.45
N ALA A 94 -58.63 -0.78 -43.64
CA ALA A 94 -58.41 -0.07 -44.89
C ALA A 94 -59.62 0.81 -45.23
N ASN A 95 -59.41 1.93 -45.92
CA ASN A 95 -60.49 2.79 -46.37
C ASN A 95 -61.09 2.34 -47.72
N ASP A 96 -61.94 3.18 -48.29
CA ASP A 96 -62.52 3.07 -49.62
C ASP A 96 -61.49 3.10 -50.77
N ASP A 97 -60.30 3.67 -50.56
CA ASP A 97 -59.13 3.56 -51.46
C ASP A 97 -58.27 2.29 -51.23
N GLY A 98 -58.62 1.44 -50.25
CA GLY A 98 -57.79 0.29 -49.86
C GLY A 98 -56.52 0.66 -49.09
N LYS A 99 -56.41 1.88 -48.54
CA LYS A 99 -55.24 2.34 -47.76
C LYS A 99 -55.50 2.22 -46.26
N TRP A 100 -54.49 1.82 -45.49
CA TRP A 100 -54.55 1.74 -44.03
C TRP A 100 -53.34 2.43 -43.38
N GLU A 101 -53.50 2.90 -42.13
CA GLU A 101 -52.43 3.56 -41.37
C GLU A 101 -52.59 3.34 -39.85
N TYR A 102 -51.51 2.92 -39.19
CA TYR A 102 -51.37 2.85 -37.74
C TYR A 102 -50.40 3.94 -37.24
N LYS A 103 -50.75 4.58 -36.12
CA LYS A 103 -49.93 5.62 -35.45
C LYS A 103 -50.13 5.56 -33.94
N LYS A 104 -49.08 5.26 -33.17
CA LYS A 104 -49.07 5.35 -31.69
C LYS A 104 -48.01 6.36 -31.26
N LYS A 105 -48.45 7.47 -30.65
CA LYS A 105 -47.57 8.39 -29.88
C LYS A 105 -47.30 7.76 -28.52
N LYS A 106 -46.07 7.95 -28.01
CA LYS A 106 -45.57 7.32 -26.78
C LYS A 106 -45.97 5.83 -26.72
N PRO A 107 -45.49 5.01 -27.68
CA PRO A 107 -45.57 3.57 -27.55
C PRO A 107 -44.75 3.12 -26.34
N ASP A 108 -45.25 2.12 -25.64
CA ASP A 108 -44.64 1.55 -24.44
C ASP A 108 -43.57 0.51 -24.84
N ALA A 109 -43.75 -0.13 -26.00
CA ALA A 109 -42.76 -0.87 -26.78
C ALA A 109 -43.06 -0.70 -28.29
N ILE A 110 -42.09 -0.92 -29.17
CA ILE A 110 -42.29 -0.95 -30.64
C ILE A 110 -41.68 -2.22 -31.25
N PRO A 111 -42.19 -2.75 -32.36
CA PRO A 111 -41.63 -3.96 -32.97
C PRO A 111 -40.39 -3.64 -33.82
N CYS A 112 -39.45 -4.57 -33.91
CA CYS A 112 -38.32 -4.44 -34.84
C CYS A 112 -38.78 -4.61 -36.31
N ARG A 113 -39.69 -5.56 -36.54
CA ARG A 113 -40.32 -5.86 -37.83
C ARG A 113 -41.83 -5.98 -37.65
N VAL A 114 -42.61 -5.39 -38.56
CA VAL A 114 -44.07 -5.47 -38.54
C VAL A 114 -44.54 -6.47 -39.56
N LEU A 115 -45.22 -7.53 -39.10
CA LEU A 115 -46.06 -8.40 -39.92
C LEU A 115 -47.46 -7.81 -39.98
N ALA A 116 -48.02 -7.67 -41.18
CA ALA A 116 -49.40 -7.31 -41.39
C ALA A 116 -50.15 -8.50 -41.99
N GLU A 117 -51.33 -8.83 -41.47
CA GLU A 117 -52.20 -9.88 -42.01
C GLU A 117 -53.62 -9.37 -42.30
N SER A 118 -54.21 -9.82 -43.40
CA SER A 118 -55.55 -9.45 -43.87
C SER A 118 -56.04 -10.46 -44.90
N ASP A 119 -57.28 -10.94 -44.78
CA ASP A 119 -57.95 -11.84 -45.75
C ASP A 119 -57.13 -13.07 -46.20
N GLY A 120 -56.36 -13.66 -45.28
CA GLY A 120 -55.50 -14.81 -45.58
C GLY A 120 -54.25 -14.49 -46.40
N LYS A 121 -53.84 -13.22 -46.43
CA LYS A 121 -52.54 -12.74 -46.93
C LYS A 121 -51.75 -12.12 -45.78
N SER A 122 -50.42 -12.18 -45.92
CA SER A 122 -49.46 -11.52 -45.04
C SER A 122 -48.44 -10.73 -45.88
N ASP A 123 -47.94 -9.61 -45.33
CA ASP A 123 -46.75 -8.89 -45.81
C ASP A 123 -45.99 -8.30 -44.62
N GLU A 124 -44.68 -8.08 -44.77
CA GLU A 124 -43.81 -7.87 -43.61
C GLU A 124 -42.64 -6.90 -43.88
N LYS A 125 -42.27 -6.08 -42.88
CA LYS A 125 -41.29 -5.00 -43.07
C LYS A 125 -40.55 -4.60 -41.79
N LYS A 126 -39.21 -4.46 -41.86
CA LYS A 126 -38.41 -3.82 -40.79
C LYS A 126 -38.89 -2.38 -40.56
N VAL A 127 -39.03 -2.00 -39.29
CA VAL A 127 -39.30 -0.62 -38.89
C VAL A 127 -38.02 0.19 -39.04
N GLU A 128 -38.03 1.18 -39.93
CA GLU A 128 -36.95 2.16 -40.02
C GLU A 128 -36.81 2.90 -38.68
N HIS A 129 -35.58 3.06 -38.17
CA HIS A 129 -35.29 3.69 -36.87
C HIS A 129 -35.88 2.97 -35.65
N ALA A 130 -36.18 1.67 -35.73
CA ALA A 130 -36.60 0.90 -34.56
C ALA A 130 -35.57 0.99 -33.41
N ASP A 131 -34.30 1.00 -33.79
CA ASP A 131 -33.13 1.05 -32.91
C ASP A 131 -33.01 2.40 -32.15
N ASP A 132 -33.73 3.46 -32.59
CA ASP A 132 -33.80 4.78 -31.92
C ASP A 132 -34.84 4.81 -30.76
N PHE A 133 -35.49 3.69 -30.41
CA PHE A 133 -36.48 3.61 -29.33
C PHE A 133 -35.82 3.27 -27.96
N PRO A 134 -36.11 4.03 -26.88
CA PRO A 134 -35.54 3.76 -25.57
C PRO A 134 -35.94 2.38 -25.03
N GLY A 135 -34.96 1.50 -24.81
CA GLY A 135 -35.17 0.10 -24.40
C GLY A 135 -35.04 -0.92 -25.54
N GLY A 136 -34.81 -0.49 -26.77
CA GLY A 136 -34.72 -1.37 -27.94
C GLY A 136 -36.10 -1.71 -28.53
N CYS A 137 -36.09 -2.38 -29.69
CA CYS A 137 -37.31 -2.85 -30.34
C CYS A 137 -37.59 -4.32 -30.01
N GLY A 138 -38.85 -4.73 -30.21
CA GLY A 138 -39.41 -6.04 -29.85
C GLY A 138 -40.63 -5.87 -28.95
N ILE A 139 -41.77 -6.44 -29.35
CA ILE A 139 -42.99 -6.48 -28.53
C ILE A 139 -43.20 -7.91 -28.02
N GLY A 140 -42.91 -8.16 -26.74
CA GLY A 140 -43.38 -9.37 -26.05
C GLY A 140 -42.64 -10.68 -26.35
N GLY A 141 -41.42 -10.60 -26.89
CA GLY A 141 -40.41 -11.65 -26.72
C GLY A 141 -39.26 -11.08 -25.89
N GLY A 142 -38.93 -11.73 -24.77
CA GLY A 142 -37.69 -11.45 -24.06
C GLY A 142 -36.52 -11.98 -24.89
N GLY A 143 -35.51 -11.14 -25.14
CA GLY A 143 -34.20 -11.64 -25.56
C GLY A 143 -33.51 -12.16 -24.31
N ASN A 144 -33.41 -13.49 -24.18
CA ASN A 144 -32.86 -14.20 -23.03
C ASN A 144 -31.59 -13.52 -22.51
N MET A 145 -31.57 -13.14 -21.24
CA MET A 145 -30.42 -12.51 -20.60
C MET A 145 -29.58 -13.58 -19.92
N PRO A 146 -28.32 -13.81 -20.36
CA PRO A 146 -27.48 -14.85 -19.79
C PRO A 146 -27.37 -14.76 -18.26
N PRO A 147 -27.42 -15.90 -17.55
CA PRO A 147 -27.57 -15.93 -16.11
C PRO A 147 -26.31 -15.41 -15.41
N THR A 148 -26.50 -14.64 -14.34
CA THR A 148 -25.40 -14.21 -13.48
C THR A 148 -24.98 -15.37 -12.58
N ALA A 149 -23.75 -15.85 -12.72
CA ALA A 149 -23.12 -16.74 -11.75
C ALA A 149 -22.69 -15.96 -10.50
N ASN A 150 -22.66 -16.63 -9.35
CA ASN A 150 -22.01 -16.16 -8.13
C ASN A 150 -21.37 -17.37 -7.42
N ALA A 151 -20.05 -17.47 -7.50
CA ALA A 151 -19.24 -18.54 -6.92
C ALA A 151 -19.03 -18.36 -5.41
N ASN A 152 -19.41 -17.20 -4.84
CA ASN A 152 -19.18 -16.79 -3.45
C ASN A 152 -17.69 -16.93 -3.04
N GLY A 153 -17.41 -17.12 -1.76
CA GLY A 153 -16.05 -17.17 -1.21
C GLY A 153 -15.47 -15.78 -0.88
N PRO A 154 -14.13 -15.65 -0.76
CA PRO A 154 -13.14 -16.71 -0.88
C PRO A 154 -13.35 -17.83 0.16
N TYR A 155 -12.94 -19.04 -0.18
CA TYR A 155 -13.06 -20.22 0.66
C TYR A 155 -11.74 -20.57 1.33
N THR A 156 -11.81 -21.16 2.52
CA THR A 156 -10.66 -21.69 3.24
C THR A 156 -10.90 -23.14 3.66
N GLY A 157 -9.82 -23.90 3.82
CA GLY A 157 -9.86 -25.30 4.22
C GLY A 157 -8.48 -25.84 4.58
N THR A 158 -8.42 -27.15 4.74
CA THR A 158 -7.22 -27.88 5.19
C THR A 158 -7.17 -29.22 4.45
N THR A 159 -5.98 -29.75 4.15
CA THR A 159 -5.85 -30.97 3.32
C THR A 159 -6.61 -32.14 3.92
N GLY A 160 -7.32 -32.89 3.08
CA GLY A 160 -8.19 -33.98 3.52
C GLY A 160 -9.50 -33.57 4.22
N VAL A 161 -9.76 -32.27 4.43
CA VAL A 161 -10.99 -31.74 5.03
C VAL A 161 -11.94 -31.24 3.94
N THR A 162 -13.25 -31.41 4.17
CA THR A 162 -14.31 -31.02 3.23
C THR A 162 -14.60 -29.52 3.25
N VAL A 163 -14.39 -28.85 2.12
CA VAL A 163 -14.82 -27.47 1.85
C VAL A 163 -16.19 -27.52 1.17
N ASN A 164 -17.13 -26.71 1.64
CA ASN A 164 -18.49 -26.63 1.08
C ASN A 164 -18.63 -25.33 0.26
N PHE A 165 -19.02 -25.45 -1.00
CA PHE A 165 -19.14 -24.36 -1.95
C PHE A 165 -20.61 -23.95 -2.14
N SER A 166 -20.82 -22.70 -2.53
CA SER A 166 -22.13 -22.06 -2.62
C SER A 166 -22.31 -21.36 -3.96
N SER A 167 -23.41 -21.67 -4.67
CA SER A 167 -23.89 -20.89 -5.82
C SER A 167 -24.94 -19.83 -5.42
N ALA A 168 -25.14 -19.57 -4.13
CA ALA A 168 -26.16 -18.65 -3.63
C ALA A 168 -25.97 -17.25 -4.24
N GLY A 169 -27.08 -16.61 -4.64
CA GLY A 169 -27.03 -15.34 -5.35
C GLY A 169 -26.74 -15.44 -6.85
N SER A 170 -26.49 -16.64 -7.40
CA SER A 170 -26.58 -16.86 -8.85
C SER A 170 -28.04 -16.68 -9.27
N SER A 171 -28.30 -15.91 -10.34
CA SER A 171 -29.65 -15.54 -10.75
C SER A 171 -29.77 -15.32 -12.26
N ASP A 172 -30.87 -15.81 -12.82
CA ASP A 172 -31.32 -15.52 -14.17
C ASP A 172 -32.34 -14.34 -14.13
N PRO A 173 -32.18 -13.27 -14.94
CA PRO A 173 -33.10 -12.13 -14.94
C PRO A 173 -34.46 -12.36 -15.62
N ASP A 174 -34.60 -13.29 -16.58
CA ASP A 174 -35.86 -13.57 -17.29
C ASP A 174 -36.25 -15.05 -17.48
N GLY A 175 -35.38 -15.99 -17.10
CA GLY A 175 -35.63 -17.42 -17.00
C GLY A 175 -35.35 -18.01 -15.59
N ASN A 176 -34.75 -19.21 -15.56
CA ASN A 176 -34.26 -19.91 -14.38
C ASN A 176 -32.98 -20.70 -14.74
N ILE A 177 -32.01 -20.76 -13.81
CA ILE A 177 -30.83 -21.64 -13.93
C ILE A 177 -31.26 -23.12 -13.87
N VAL A 178 -30.83 -23.91 -14.85
CA VAL A 178 -31.12 -25.36 -14.97
C VAL A 178 -29.91 -26.27 -14.70
N SER A 179 -28.69 -25.76 -14.84
CA SER A 179 -27.47 -26.50 -14.52
C SER A 179 -26.34 -25.64 -13.97
N TYR A 180 -25.47 -26.29 -13.20
CA TYR A 180 -24.27 -25.73 -12.58
C TYR A 180 -23.08 -26.61 -13.00
N ALA A 181 -21.90 -26.01 -13.18
CA ALA A 181 -20.65 -26.70 -13.44
C ALA A 181 -19.53 -26.00 -12.68
N TRP A 182 -18.91 -26.71 -11.75
CA TRP A 182 -17.79 -26.26 -10.94
C TRP A 182 -16.49 -26.92 -11.43
N ASP A 183 -15.42 -26.15 -11.49
CA ASP A 183 -14.03 -26.62 -11.54
C ASP A 183 -13.32 -26.13 -10.28
N PHE A 184 -12.68 -27.03 -9.54
CA PHE A 184 -12.02 -26.72 -8.27
C PHE A 184 -10.56 -26.30 -8.42
N GLY A 185 -9.99 -26.28 -9.63
CA GLY A 185 -8.62 -25.86 -9.88
C GLY A 185 -7.56 -26.93 -9.58
N ASP A 186 -7.94 -28.10 -9.06
CA ASP A 186 -7.11 -29.28 -8.83
C ASP A 186 -7.42 -30.44 -9.80
N SER A 187 -8.12 -30.15 -10.90
CA SER A 187 -8.74 -31.06 -11.88
C SER A 187 -9.98 -31.83 -11.43
N ALA A 188 -10.46 -31.65 -10.19
CA ALA A 188 -11.79 -32.12 -9.81
C ALA A 188 -12.89 -31.15 -10.27
N THR A 189 -14.07 -31.69 -10.56
CA THR A 189 -15.24 -30.94 -11.05
C THR A 189 -16.54 -31.44 -10.40
N SER A 190 -17.60 -30.64 -10.43
CA SER A 190 -18.93 -31.04 -9.92
C SER A 190 -20.08 -30.34 -10.64
N SER A 191 -21.23 -31.01 -10.75
CA SER A 191 -22.46 -30.44 -11.34
C SER A 191 -23.57 -30.14 -10.32
N SER A 192 -23.25 -30.16 -9.03
CA SER A 192 -24.20 -29.77 -7.97
C SER A 192 -24.17 -28.26 -7.76
N ALA A 193 -25.32 -27.65 -7.42
CA ALA A 193 -25.40 -26.21 -7.17
C ALA A 193 -24.47 -25.77 -6.02
N ASN A 194 -24.57 -26.45 -4.88
CA ASN A 194 -23.73 -26.23 -3.70
C ASN A 194 -22.94 -27.52 -3.41
N PRO A 195 -21.79 -27.75 -4.07
CA PRO A 195 -21.03 -28.98 -3.93
C PRO A 195 -20.12 -28.97 -2.71
N ALA A 196 -19.58 -30.14 -2.38
CA ALA A 196 -18.56 -30.31 -1.36
C ALA A 196 -17.33 -30.98 -2.00
N HIS A 197 -16.14 -30.49 -1.71
CA HIS A 197 -14.87 -30.98 -2.27
C HIS A 197 -13.80 -31.15 -1.19
N ILE A 198 -12.80 -32.00 -1.45
CA ILE A 198 -11.67 -32.28 -0.56
C ILE A 198 -10.38 -32.18 -1.37
N TYR A 199 -9.55 -31.20 -1.06
CA TYR A 199 -8.24 -31.02 -1.69
C TYR A 199 -7.20 -31.96 -1.05
N ALA A 200 -6.39 -32.59 -1.89
CA ALA A 200 -5.38 -33.56 -1.48
C ALA A 200 -4.01 -32.94 -1.13
N ALA A 201 -3.77 -31.67 -1.48
CA ALA A 201 -2.53 -30.95 -1.24
C ALA A 201 -2.82 -29.51 -0.77
N ALA A 202 -1.86 -28.89 -0.09
CA ALA A 202 -1.97 -27.51 0.35
C ALA A 202 -1.64 -26.56 -0.80
N GLY A 203 -2.28 -25.39 -0.81
CA GLY A 203 -2.13 -24.39 -1.87
C GLY A 203 -3.36 -23.50 -2.05
N THR A 204 -3.25 -22.54 -2.97
CA THR A 204 -4.36 -21.69 -3.41
C THR A 204 -4.85 -22.18 -4.78
N TYR A 205 -6.13 -22.53 -4.85
CA TYR A 205 -6.77 -23.01 -6.06
C TYR A 205 -7.77 -21.97 -6.58
N THR A 206 -7.74 -21.72 -7.89
CA THR A 206 -8.77 -20.91 -8.57
C THR A 206 -9.96 -21.79 -8.85
N VAL A 207 -11.10 -21.45 -8.23
CA VAL A 207 -12.35 -22.20 -8.35
C VAL A 207 -13.28 -21.42 -9.28
N SER A 208 -13.82 -22.10 -10.29
CA SER A 208 -14.76 -21.54 -11.25
C SER A 208 -16.15 -22.15 -11.07
N LEU A 209 -17.18 -21.31 -11.16
CA LEU A 209 -18.57 -21.73 -11.34
C LEU A 209 -19.08 -21.20 -12.68
N THR A 210 -19.61 -22.09 -13.51
CA THR A 210 -20.46 -21.76 -14.66
C THR A 210 -21.89 -22.20 -14.38
N VAL A 211 -22.88 -21.36 -14.72
CA VAL A 211 -24.31 -21.67 -14.65
C VAL A 211 -24.96 -21.56 -16.04
N THR A 212 -26.00 -22.36 -16.29
CA THR A 212 -26.75 -22.39 -17.56
C THR A 212 -28.24 -22.17 -17.30
N ASP A 213 -28.92 -21.40 -18.14
CA ASP A 213 -30.36 -21.12 -18.05
C ASP A 213 -31.26 -22.10 -18.82
N ASN A 214 -32.57 -21.88 -18.75
CA ASN A 214 -33.58 -22.68 -19.45
C ASN A 214 -33.70 -22.42 -20.97
N ALA A 215 -32.92 -21.51 -21.56
CA ALA A 215 -32.83 -21.30 -23.00
C ALA A 215 -31.54 -21.88 -23.60
N GLY A 216 -30.47 -21.98 -22.79
CA GLY A 216 -29.18 -22.56 -23.13
C GLY A 216 -27.99 -21.60 -22.98
N ASP A 217 -28.18 -20.34 -22.59
CA ASP A 217 -27.07 -19.40 -22.39
C ASP A 217 -26.40 -19.62 -21.02
N THR A 218 -25.16 -19.13 -20.89
CA THR A 218 -24.30 -19.37 -19.74
C THR A 218 -23.64 -18.11 -19.21
N GLY A 219 -23.47 -18.03 -17.89
CA GLY A 219 -22.56 -17.09 -17.24
C GLY A 219 -21.61 -17.81 -16.28
N SER A 220 -20.46 -17.20 -16.01
CA SER A 220 -19.39 -17.77 -15.18
C SER A 220 -18.82 -16.75 -14.20
N ASP A 221 -18.42 -17.23 -13.02
CA ASP A 221 -17.78 -16.46 -11.96
C ASP A 221 -16.62 -17.28 -11.35
N THR A 222 -15.64 -16.60 -10.75
CA THR A 222 -14.40 -17.22 -10.26
C THR A 222 -14.00 -16.68 -8.89
N THR A 223 -13.54 -17.58 -8.04
CA THR A 223 -13.15 -17.31 -6.64
C THR A 223 -11.93 -18.14 -6.27
N THR A 224 -11.46 -18.04 -5.03
CA THR A 224 -10.29 -18.81 -4.55
C THR A 224 -10.67 -19.76 -3.42
N ALA A 225 -9.98 -20.90 -3.36
CA ALA A 225 -9.97 -21.80 -2.21
C ALA A 225 -8.54 -21.95 -1.71
N VAL A 226 -8.29 -21.54 -0.46
CA VAL A 226 -6.96 -21.61 0.19
C VAL A 226 -6.93 -22.78 1.17
N ILE A 227 -6.00 -23.71 0.97
CA ILE A 227 -5.93 -24.99 1.69
C ILE A 227 -4.61 -25.09 2.46
N SER A 228 -4.66 -25.22 3.78
CA SER A 228 -3.48 -25.41 4.65
C SER A 228 -3.16 -26.89 4.91
N ASP A 229 -1.93 -27.17 5.37
CA ASP A 229 -1.50 -28.52 5.81
C ASP A 229 -1.67 -28.66 7.34
N PRO A 230 -2.43 -29.65 7.84
CA PRO A 230 -2.62 -29.86 9.28
C PRO A 230 -1.36 -30.35 10.01
N GLY A 231 -0.29 -30.70 9.29
CA GLY A 231 1.04 -31.00 9.86
C GLY A 231 1.84 -29.77 10.30
N GLN A 232 1.37 -28.55 10.00
CA GLN A 232 2.03 -27.28 10.31
C GLN A 232 1.02 -26.19 10.76
N GLN A 233 0.19 -26.44 11.78
CA GLN A 233 -0.67 -25.37 12.33
C GLN A 233 -1.15 -25.59 13.78
N PRO A 234 -1.16 -24.53 14.62
CA PRO A 234 -2.24 -24.26 15.57
C PRO A 234 -3.53 -23.85 14.83
N PRO A 235 -4.74 -24.06 15.40
CA PRO A 235 -6.00 -23.71 14.74
C PRO A 235 -6.18 -22.20 14.46
N PRO A 236 -7.01 -21.81 13.47
CA PRO A 236 -7.17 -20.42 13.06
C PRO A 236 -8.05 -19.60 14.02
N GLY A 237 -7.69 -18.34 14.22
CA GLY A 237 -8.49 -17.33 14.92
C GLY A 237 -7.61 -16.35 15.70
N ASP A 238 -7.17 -15.27 15.02
CA ASP A 238 -6.61 -14.05 15.61
C ASP A 238 -5.65 -14.28 16.79
N ILE A 239 -4.52 -14.96 16.55
CA ILE A 239 -3.46 -15.21 17.54
C ILE A 239 -2.09 -14.75 17.04
N SER A 240 -1.51 -13.77 17.73
CA SER A 240 -0.16 -13.27 17.44
C SER A 240 0.87 -13.98 18.32
N ILE A 241 2.03 -14.27 17.73
CA ILE A 241 3.23 -14.46 18.54
C ILE A 241 3.70 -13.06 18.88
N ASN A 242 3.46 -12.65 20.13
CA ASN A 242 3.96 -11.37 20.64
C ASN A 242 5.47 -11.24 20.41
N SER A 243 5.94 -10.00 20.39
CA SER A 243 7.36 -9.69 20.42
C SER A 243 7.68 -8.82 21.62
N THR A 244 7.37 -9.34 22.82
CA THR A 244 7.77 -8.67 24.07
C THR A 244 9.27 -8.45 24.08
N SER A 245 9.77 -7.38 24.68
CA SER A 245 11.23 -7.12 24.72
C SER A 245 11.94 -7.93 25.82
N GLN A 246 11.20 -8.79 26.52
CA GLN A 246 11.68 -9.68 27.58
C GLN A 246 12.40 -10.94 27.06
N ASN A 247 13.45 -11.33 27.80
CA ASN A 247 14.08 -12.66 27.75
C ASN A 247 13.35 -13.63 28.70
N GLY A 248 13.14 -14.87 28.29
CA GLY A 248 12.28 -15.81 29.04
C GLY A 248 12.21 -17.21 28.41
N LYS A 249 11.31 -18.08 28.87
CA LYS A 249 11.02 -19.34 28.16
C LYS A 249 10.02 -19.07 27.02
N PRO A 250 10.06 -19.83 25.90
CA PRO A 250 9.16 -19.62 24.77
C PRO A 250 7.70 -19.47 25.19
N GLY A 251 7.06 -18.41 24.70
CA GLY A 251 5.65 -18.11 24.96
C GLY A 251 4.70 -19.03 24.21
N MET A 252 3.41 -18.83 24.43
CA MET A 252 2.35 -19.32 23.54
C MET A 252 1.83 -18.13 22.74
N ALA A 253 1.33 -18.36 21.52
CA ALA A 253 0.64 -17.30 20.77
C ALA A 253 -0.60 -16.83 21.55
N VAL A 254 -0.82 -15.52 21.57
CA VAL A 254 -1.83 -14.81 22.38
C VAL A 254 -2.87 -14.15 21.48
N SER A 255 -4.11 -14.03 21.95
CA SER A 255 -5.19 -13.44 21.14
C SER A 255 -4.90 -11.99 20.74
N GLU A 256 -5.16 -11.67 19.48
CA GLU A 256 -5.11 -10.31 18.95
C GLU A 256 -6.38 -9.52 19.32
N LEU A 257 -6.31 -8.20 19.18
CA LEU A 257 -7.52 -7.38 19.13
C LEU A 257 -8.23 -7.60 17.79
N PRO A 258 -9.58 -7.69 17.76
CA PRO A 258 -10.30 -7.99 16.54
C PRO A 258 -10.10 -6.91 15.48
N PHE A 259 -9.86 -7.30 14.23
CA PHE A 259 -9.78 -6.35 13.11
C PHE A 259 -11.17 -5.78 12.79
N ILE A 260 -11.37 -4.48 13.05
CA ILE A 260 -12.65 -3.79 12.88
C ILE A 260 -12.47 -2.59 11.94
N GLY A 261 -13.14 -2.61 10.79
CA GLY A 261 -13.27 -1.45 9.90
C GLY A 261 -14.72 -1.00 9.77
N LEU A 262 -14.98 0.31 9.94
CA LEU A 262 -16.29 0.92 9.66
C LEU A 262 -16.21 1.75 8.38
N ALA A 263 -17.16 1.59 7.46
CA ALA A 263 -17.11 2.21 6.12
C ALA A 263 -17.03 3.76 6.08
N GLY A 264 -17.26 4.45 7.21
CA GLY A 264 -17.12 5.90 7.34
C GLY A 264 -15.74 6.39 7.82
N TYR A 265 -14.80 5.48 8.09
CA TYR A 265 -13.48 5.81 8.65
C TYR A 265 -12.37 4.99 7.99
N GLN A 266 -11.14 5.49 8.07
CA GLN A 266 -9.91 4.80 7.70
C GLN A 266 -8.78 5.17 8.67
N VAL A 267 -7.84 4.25 8.87
CA VAL A 267 -6.55 4.49 9.54
C VAL A 267 -5.43 4.31 8.53
N PHE A 268 -4.37 5.10 8.65
CA PHE A 268 -3.08 4.94 7.99
C PHE A 268 -1.98 5.01 9.03
N ALA A 269 -1.02 4.07 8.99
CA ALA A 269 0.06 3.98 9.97
C ALA A 269 1.37 3.51 9.31
N ALA A 270 2.49 4.15 9.66
CA ALA A 270 3.82 3.89 9.11
C ALA A 270 4.91 4.09 10.19
N ASN A 271 6.13 3.62 9.91
CA ASN A 271 7.28 3.74 10.80
C ASN A 271 8.29 4.77 10.24
N ASP A 272 8.50 5.87 10.98
CA ASP A 272 9.23 7.08 10.56
C ASP A 272 10.64 6.81 9.99
N LEU A 273 11.29 5.72 10.43
CA LEU A 273 12.68 5.38 10.11
C LEU A 273 12.84 4.23 9.11
N GLY A 274 11.75 3.54 8.74
CA GLY A 274 11.78 2.50 7.72
C GLY A 274 12.44 1.16 8.05
N MET A 275 13.47 1.16 8.89
CA MET A 275 14.12 -0.02 9.48
C MET A 275 14.99 0.46 10.64
N HIS A 276 14.67 0.07 11.88
CA HIS A 276 15.56 0.39 13.01
C HIS A 276 16.69 -0.64 13.15
N CYS A 277 17.88 -0.16 13.52
CA CYS A 277 19.05 -1.00 13.74
C CYS A 277 19.14 -1.36 15.23
N GLY A 278 18.93 -2.63 15.55
CA GLY A 278 19.23 -3.23 16.85
C GLY A 278 20.54 -4.02 16.83
N ASP A 279 20.98 -4.35 18.03
CA ASP A 279 22.26 -4.94 18.39
C ASP A 279 21.98 -6.22 19.21
N PHE A 280 22.67 -7.33 18.94
CA PHE A 280 22.48 -8.54 19.73
C PHE A 280 23.18 -8.46 21.10
N ASP A 281 24.28 -7.70 21.24
CA ASP A 281 25.05 -7.62 22.49
C ASP A 281 25.44 -6.21 22.93
N THR A 282 24.61 -5.65 23.81
CA THR A 282 24.80 -4.31 24.35
C THR A 282 25.68 -4.26 25.62
N ARG A 283 26.38 -5.35 25.98
CA ARG A 283 27.24 -5.39 27.19
C ARG A 283 28.56 -4.64 27.00
N ILE A 284 29.05 -4.54 25.75
CA ILE A 284 30.33 -3.90 25.43
C ILE A 284 30.13 -2.54 24.78
N SER A 285 29.37 -2.45 23.68
CA SER A 285 28.98 -1.16 23.09
C SER A 285 27.46 -1.09 22.84
N SER A 286 27.00 -0.06 22.13
CA SER A 286 25.65 0.02 21.57
C SER A 286 25.60 1.16 20.55
N ILE A 287 25.33 0.83 19.29
CA ILE A 287 25.24 1.83 18.21
C ILE A 287 23.93 2.61 18.32
N LEU A 288 22.79 1.93 18.51
CA LEU A 288 21.48 2.54 18.73
C LEU A 288 20.65 1.67 19.69
N PRO A 289 19.88 2.28 20.60
CA PRO A 289 18.99 1.54 21.49
C PRO A 289 17.81 0.97 20.68
N PRO A 290 17.36 -0.28 20.92
CA PRO A 290 16.34 -0.94 20.09
C PRO A 290 14.93 -0.37 20.36
N PHE A 291 14.48 0.57 19.51
CA PHE A 291 13.11 1.09 19.52
C PHE A 291 12.60 1.44 18.12
N ASN A 292 11.29 1.59 17.95
CA ASN A 292 10.67 2.14 16.74
C ASN A 292 9.78 3.36 17.02
N VAL A 293 9.43 4.11 15.97
CA VAL A 293 8.58 5.32 16.03
C VAL A 293 7.47 5.21 14.99
N MET A 294 6.25 4.98 15.46
CA MET A 294 5.08 4.83 14.60
C MET A 294 4.25 6.12 14.56
N HIS A 295 3.98 6.61 13.34
CA HIS A 295 3.03 7.68 13.06
C HIS A 295 1.69 7.12 12.59
N THR A 296 0.60 7.83 12.87
CA THR A 296 -0.75 7.41 12.46
C THR A 296 -1.66 8.59 12.16
N GLN A 297 -2.35 8.56 11.01
CA GLN A 297 -3.45 9.46 10.67
C GLN A 297 -4.77 8.69 10.66
N VAL A 298 -5.82 9.31 11.19
CA VAL A 298 -7.19 8.80 11.16
C VAL A 298 -8.01 9.69 10.22
N ILE A 299 -8.69 9.10 9.24
CA ILE A 299 -9.46 9.83 8.24
C ILE A 299 -10.94 9.47 8.36
N GLN A 300 -11.79 10.48 8.52
CA GLN A 300 -13.22 10.36 8.26
C GLN A 300 -13.44 10.36 6.75
N ARG A 301 -14.03 9.28 6.22
CA ARG A 301 -14.30 9.11 4.80
C ARG A 301 -15.52 9.95 4.40
N GLY A 302 -15.46 10.57 3.22
CA GLY A 302 -16.52 11.45 2.72
C GLY A 302 -16.31 11.82 1.25
N GLY A 303 -17.17 12.68 0.68
CA GLY A 303 -16.87 13.29 -0.63
C GLY A 303 -15.61 14.15 -0.54
N GLU A 304 -15.58 15.01 0.49
CA GLU A 304 -14.40 15.65 1.06
C GLU A 304 -14.01 14.87 2.34
N PRO A 305 -12.91 14.11 2.36
CA PRO A 305 -12.44 13.42 3.57
C PRO A 305 -11.83 14.39 4.58
N LYS A 306 -11.76 14.00 5.86
CA LYS A 306 -11.20 14.83 6.92
C LYS A 306 -10.25 14.03 7.84
N ILE A 307 -9.02 14.51 8.02
CA ILE A 307 -8.10 14.00 9.06
C ILE A 307 -8.63 14.39 10.45
N LEU A 308 -8.66 13.44 11.38
CA LEU A 308 -9.15 13.59 12.75
C LEU A 308 -8.00 13.55 13.77
N GLY A 309 -8.20 14.20 14.91
CA GLY A 309 -7.29 14.13 16.06
C GLY A 309 -8.04 14.15 17.41
N PRO A 310 -7.33 14.28 18.55
CA PRO A 310 -7.93 14.29 19.89
C PRO A 310 -9.02 15.35 20.08
N GLY A 311 -8.92 16.49 19.38
CA GLY A 311 -9.94 17.54 19.39
C GLY A 311 -11.30 17.13 18.80
N ASP A 312 -11.36 16.02 18.05
CA ASP A 312 -12.58 15.41 17.53
C ASP A 312 -13.11 14.26 18.41
N GLY A 313 -12.47 13.98 19.55
CA GLY A 313 -12.80 12.83 20.40
C GLY A 313 -12.35 11.50 19.78
N VAL A 314 -11.18 11.51 19.13
CA VAL A 314 -10.52 10.32 18.56
C VAL A 314 -9.18 10.10 19.25
N ASP A 315 -8.96 8.86 19.70
CA ASP A 315 -7.71 8.35 20.26
C ASP A 315 -7.20 7.17 19.41
N VAL A 316 -5.93 6.79 19.56
CA VAL A 316 -5.34 5.64 18.85
C VAL A 316 -4.59 4.73 19.81
N VAL A 317 -4.71 3.42 19.61
CA VAL A 317 -3.92 2.39 20.29
C VAL A 317 -3.22 1.46 19.29
N TYR A 318 -2.23 0.70 19.76
CA TYR A 318 -1.63 -0.43 19.04
C TYR A 318 -1.58 -1.69 19.90
N SER A 319 -1.64 -2.86 19.25
CA SER A 319 -1.39 -4.18 19.83
C SER A 319 -0.54 -5.02 18.87
N ALA A 320 0.08 -6.11 19.32
CA ALA A 320 0.73 -7.05 18.42
C ALA A 320 -0.30 -7.73 17.49
N ALA A 321 0.12 -8.12 16.30
CA ALA A 321 -0.68 -8.80 15.28
C ALA A 321 0.13 -9.89 14.59
N SER A 322 -0.49 -10.61 13.67
CA SER A 322 0.17 -11.62 12.83
C SER A 322 -0.39 -11.63 11.42
N ASN A 323 0.32 -12.33 10.54
CA ASN A 323 -0.12 -12.67 9.20
C ASN A 323 0.07 -14.20 9.07
N PRO A 324 -1.00 -15.00 8.92
CA PRO A 324 -0.89 -16.45 8.74
C PRO A 324 -0.11 -16.88 7.48
N ALA A 325 0.17 -15.94 6.57
CA ALA A 325 1.02 -16.11 5.40
C ALA A 325 2.36 -15.33 5.51
N ASP A 326 2.79 -14.92 6.72
CA ASP A 326 4.13 -14.36 6.95
C ASP A 326 5.19 -15.38 6.49
N PRO A 327 6.10 -15.02 5.56
CA PRO A 327 7.13 -15.92 5.06
C PRO A 327 7.93 -16.62 6.19
N ILE A 328 8.19 -15.92 7.29
CA ILE A 328 9.01 -16.41 8.41
C ILE A 328 8.35 -17.60 9.10
N LEU A 329 7.02 -17.65 9.19
CA LEU A 329 6.27 -18.78 9.78
C LEU A 329 6.43 -20.09 8.99
N THR A 330 6.84 -20.01 7.72
CA THR A 330 7.09 -21.19 6.88
C THR A 330 8.56 -21.64 6.88
N GLY A 331 9.43 -20.93 7.61
CA GLY A 331 10.89 -21.08 7.51
C GLY A 331 11.46 -20.63 6.16
N ILE A 332 10.66 -20.01 5.29
CA ILE A 332 11.09 -19.47 3.99
C ILE A 332 11.47 -18.00 4.19
N ASN A 333 12.74 -17.81 4.46
CA ASN A 333 13.45 -16.53 4.64
C ASN A 333 12.87 -15.40 3.78
N SER A 334 12.62 -14.22 4.37
CA SER A 334 12.34 -13.00 3.61
C SER A 334 13.48 -12.73 2.62
N ALA A 335 13.22 -12.98 1.33
CA ALA A 335 14.18 -12.88 0.22
C ALA A 335 15.42 -13.82 0.24
N GLY A 336 15.32 -14.97 0.91
CA GLY A 336 15.91 -16.22 0.43
C GLY A 336 17.33 -16.64 0.85
N ASN A 337 18.17 -15.78 1.44
CA ASN A 337 19.63 -16.04 1.55
C ASN A 337 20.21 -16.58 2.89
N GLY A 338 19.41 -16.98 3.87
CA GLY A 338 19.93 -17.66 5.08
C GLY A 338 18.83 -18.13 6.03
N PRO A 339 19.02 -19.23 6.77
CA PRO A 339 17.99 -19.77 7.66
C PRO A 339 17.57 -18.77 8.73
N VAL A 340 16.30 -18.82 9.14
CA VAL A 340 15.78 -18.07 10.29
C VAL A 340 16.70 -18.31 11.50
N LEU A 341 17.31 -17.25 12.03
CA LEU A 341 18.09 -17.39 13.26
C LEU A 341 17.14 -17.74 14.41
N SER A 342 17.52 -18.76 15.18
CA SER A 342 16.92 -19.01 16.47
C SER A 342 17.76 -18.39 17.56
N SER A 343 17.14 -17.56 18.40
CA SER A 343 17.75 -16.98 19.59
C SER A 343 17.53 -17.82 20.85
N VAL A 344 17.13 -19.09 20.68
CA VAL A 344 16.95 -20.02 21.80
C VAL A 344 18.32 -20.46 22.32
N ALA A 345 18.65 -20.05 23.55
CA ALA A 345 19.86 -20.43 24.26
C ALA A 345 19.86 -21.91 24.67
N LYS A 346 21.01 -22.45 25.07
CA LYS A 346 21.19 -23.88 25.37
C LYS A 346 20.36 -24.42 26.53
N ASP A 347 19.93 -23.58 27.46
CA ASP A 347 18.99 -23.97 28.53
C ASP A 347 17.51 -23.97 28.09
N GLY A 348 17.23 -23.51 26.86
CA GLY A 348 15.89 -23.37 26.29
C GLY A 348 15.17 -22.05 26.61
N THR A 349 15.84 -20.98 27.06
CA THR A 349 15.27 -19.62 27.00
C THR A 349 15.36 -19.02 25.61
N VAL A 350 14.40 -18.18 25.26
CA VAL A 350 14.52 -17.17 24.21
C VAL A 350 15.36 -16.01 24.77
N PHE A 351 16.49 -15.75 24.14
CA PHE A 351 17.19 -14.47 24.23
C PHE A 351 16.61 -13.52 23.16
N LYS A 352 16.55 -12.21 23.42
CA LYS A 352 16.08 -11.22 22.45
C LYS A 352 17.05 -10.05 22.31
N THR A 353 17.50 -9.55 23.45
CA THR A 353 18.64 -8.65 23.64
C THR A 353 18.94 -8.60 25.13
N ASN A 354 20.14 -8.17 25.52
CA ASN A 354 20.50 -7.88 26.91
C ASN A 354 20.35 -6.39 27.27
N PHE A 355 19.84 -5.55 26.36
CA PHE A 355 19.64 -4.11 26.59
C PHE A 355 18.86 -3.82 27.90
N TRP A 356 17.80 -4.58 28.17
CA TRP A 356 16.98 -4.46 29.39
C TRP A 356 17.42 -5.37 30.55
N ASP A 357 18.61 -5.97 30.50
CA ASP A 357 19.12 -6.92 31.51
C ASP A 357 20.14 -6.24 32.45
N ILE A 358 20.39 -6.81 33.64
CA ILE A 358 21.49 -6.38 34.51
C ILE A 358 22.76 -7.10 34.07
N ALA A 359 23.84 -6.34 33.82
CA ALA A 359 25.14 -6.90 33.49
C ALA A 359 25.67 -7.82 34.61
N PRO A 360 26.38 -8.93 34.31
CA PRO A 360 26.91 -9.84 35.33
C PRO A 360 27.75 -9.12 36.41
N GLY A 361 27.22 -9.07 37.64
CA GLY A 361 27.85 -8.39 38.79
C GLY A 361 27.55 -6.88 38.92
N GLY A 362 26.78 -6.30 37.99
CA GLY A 362 26.28 -4.93 38.06
C GLY A 362 25.13 -4.78 39.06
N SER A 363 24.77 -3.53 39.36
CA SER A 363 23.65 -3.17 40.26
C SER A 363 22.47 -2.49 39.54
N GLU A 364 22.52 -2.40 38.22
CA GLU A 364 21.50 -1.73 37.40
C GLU A 364 21.45 -2.30 35.97
N PRO A 365 20.38 -2.04 35.19
CA PRO A 365 20.26 -2.53 33.81
C PRO A 365 21.27 -1.88 32.86
N ILE A 366 21.70 -2.64 31.86
CA ILE A 366 22.68 -2.29 30.82
C ILE A 366 22.29 -0.99 30.11
N ALA A 367 21.04 -0.88 29.64
CA ALA A 367 20.53 0.36 29.04
C ALA A 367 20.61 1.57 29.97
N LEU A 368 20.43 1.41 31.29
CA LEU A 368 20.50 2.55 32.22
C LEU A 368 21.95 2.97 32.47
N ALA A 369 22.88 2.02 32.63
CA ALA A 369 24.31 2.30 32.71
C ALA A 369 24.83 2.96 31.42
N ALA A 370 24.52 2.38 30.27
CA ALA A 370 24.94 2.83 28.94
C ALA A 370 24.38 4.22 28.58
N TYR A 371 23.09 4.46 28.82
CA TYR A 371 22.42 5.67 28.36
C TYR A 371 22.30 6.79 29.40
N ARG A 372 22.49 6.55 30.70
CA ARG A 372 22.49 7.65 31.71
C ARG A 372 23.42 8.82 31.36
N PRO A 373 24.63 8.64 30.80
CA PRO A 373 25.48 9.74 30.32
C PRO A 373 24.77 10.80 29.44
N PHE A 374 23.81 10.38 28.61
CA PHE A 374 23.10 11.26 27.66
C PHE A 374 21.94 12.03 28.27
N TYR A 375 21.36 11.52 29.36
CA TYR A 375 20.25 12.19 30.03
C TYR A 375 20.78 13.12 31.14
N PRO A 376 20.14 14.28 31.39
CA PRO A 376 20.46 15.08 32.56
C PRO A 376 20.25 14.25 33.85
N PRO A 377 21.06 14.43 34.91
CA PRO A 377 20.99 13.61 36.11
C PRO A 377 19.58 13.51 36.72
N GLY A 378 19.12 12.30 36.99
CA GLY A 378 17.79 12.02 37.53
C GLY A 378 16.63 12.03 36.52
N ILE A 379 16.85 12.42 35.26
CA ILE A 379 15.80 12.36 34.22
C ILE A 379 15.49 10.90 33.86
N LEU A 380 16.50 10.10 33.55
CA LEU A 380 16.30 8.71 33.12
C LEU A 380 15.63 7.89 34.24
N ASP A 381 16.09 8.06 35.48
CA ASP A 381 15.58 7.36 36.66
C ASP A 381 14.10 7.72 36.98
N ALA A 382 13.58 8.84 36.46
CA ALA A 382 12.16 9.23 36.62
C ALA A 382 11.19 8.46 35.71
N PHE A 383 11.68 7.83 34.64
CA PHE A 383 10.89 6.99 33.71
C PHE A 383 10.90 5.50 34.08
N TYR A 384 11.64 5.09 35.12
CA TYR A 384 11.75 3.71 35.54
C TYR A 384 11.42 3.54 37.02
N PRO A 385 10.26 2.94 37.38
CA PRO A 385 9.89 2.78 38.78
C PRO A 385 10.96 2.01 39.56
N ASN A 386 11.28 2.50 40.76
CA ASN A 386 12.34 1.99 41.65
C ASN A 386 13.74 1.88 40.99
N GLY A 387 14.07 2.70 39.98
CA GLY A 387 15.33 2.57 39.24
C GLY A 387 15.34 1.38 38.27
N GLY A 388 14.16 0.90 37.88
CA GLY A 388 13.97 -0.21 36.96
C GLY A 388 13.78 -1.59 37.60
N LEU A 389 13.53 -1.63 38.91
CA LEU A 389 13.36 -2.88 39.67
C LEU A 389 11.90 -3.07 40.14
N ASP A 390 11.46 -4.33 40.17
CA ASP A 390 10.20 -4.72 40.80
C ASP A 390 10.31 -4.67 42.34
N PRO A 391 9.19 -4.80 43.09
CA PRO A 391 9.22 -4.81 44.55
C PRO A 391 9.98 -5.98 45.21
N GLY A 392 10.45 -6.96 44.44
CA GLY A 392 11.31 -8.07 44.87
C GLY A 392 12.78 -7.90 44.51
N GLY A 393 13.15 -6.90 43.70
CA GLY A 393 14.50 -6.65 43.21
C GLY A 393 14.84 -7.26 41.84
N ASN A 394 13.86 -7.81 41.10
CA ASN A 394 14.03 -8.29 39.73
C ASN A 394 13.89 -7.12 38.73
N VAL A 395 14.38 -7.27 37.50
CA VAL A 395 14.30 -6.20 36.49
C VAL A 395 12.87 -6.06 35.94
N SER A 396 12.29 -4.87 36.08
CA SER A 396 10.91 -4.54 35.68
C SER A 396 10.81 -3.72 34.39
N ILE A 397 11.93 -3.39 33.73
CA ILE A 397 11.96 -2.49 32.55
C ILE A 397 11.83 -3.20 31.20
N ARG A 398 11.68 -4.52 31.19
CA ARG A 398 11.83 -5.37 29.99
C ARG A 398 10.79 -5.19 28.89
N ASP A 399 9.77 -4.36 29.11
CA ASP A 399 8.77 -3.94 28.12
C ASP A 399 8.57 -2.41 28.12
N LEU A 400 9.58 -1.65 28.59
CA LEU A 400 9.59 -0.17 28.62
C LEU A 400 10.67 0.39 27.68
N GLY A 401 10.30 1.30 26.78
CA GLY A 401 11.23 2.00 25.90
C GLY A 401 12.21 2.90 26.65
N LEU A 402 13.25 3.37 25.96
CA LEU A 402 13.94 4.57 26.42
C LEU A 402 12.99 5.79 26.32
N PRO A 403 13.05 6.74 27.27
CA PRO A 403 12.32 8.00 27.13
C PRO A 403 12.94 8.84 25.99
N MET A 404 12.20 8.96 24.88
CA MET A 404 12.57 9.75 23.73
C MET A 404 12.30 11.24 23.98
N PRO A 405 13.31 12.12 23.86
CA PRO A 405 13.10 13.56 24.03
C PRO A 405 12.12 14.10 22.98
N ASN A 406 11.07 14.79 23.44
CA ASN A 406 10.10 15.46 22.58
C ASN A 406 10.75 16.75 22.02
N VAL A 407 11.41 16.61 20.88
CA VAL A 407 12.11 17.71 20.19
C VAL A 407 11.13 18.78 19.68
N GLU A 408 9.88 18.39 19.43
CA GLU A 408 8.78 19.26 19.00
C GLU A 408 8.58 20.41 19.99
N ARG A 409 8.50 20.06 21.28
CA ARG A 409 8.34 21.01 22.38
C ARG A 409 9.60 21.82 22.66
N LEU A 410 10.78 21.20 22.57
CA LEU A 410 12.06 21.91 22.73
C LEU A 410 12.13 23.17 21.84
N TYR A 411 11.54 23.08 20.65
CA TYR A 411 11.51 24.14 19.65
C TYR A 411 10.28 25.07 19.72
N LEU A 412 9.34 24.86 20.65
CA LEU A 412 8.28 25.83 20.97
C LEU A 412 8.80 27.05 21.75
N GLY A 413 10.02 26.97 22.29
CA GLY A 413 10.67 28.07 23.01
C GLY A 413 10.14 28.31 24.42
N ASP A 414 9.36 27.39 24.99
CA ASP A 414 8.95 27.41 26.41
C ASP A 414 10.09 27.00 27.37
N GLY A 415 11.18 26.45 26.83
CA GLY A 415 12.35 25.98 27.56
C GLY A 415 12.19 24.61 28.22
N MET A 416 11.10 23.88 27.95
CA MET A 416 10.81 22.59 28.56
C MET A 416 11.02 21.43 27.58
N LEU A 417 12.10 20.68 27.77
CA LEU A 417 12.24 19.36 27.18
C LEU A 417 11.44 18.36 28.01
N THR A 418 10.30 17.88 27.50
CA THR A 418 9.69 16.63 27.98
C THR A 418 10.21 15.44 27.18
N ALA A 419 10.03 14.23 27.68
CA ALA A 419 10.33 13.00 26.96
C ALA A 419 9.15 12.04 27.09
N GLU A 420 8.94 11.22 26.06
CA GLU A 420 7.86 10.24 25.97
C GLU A 420 8.43 8.84 25.84
N GLN A 421 7.71 7.86 26.36
CA GLN A 421 8.20 6.49 26.51
C GLN A 421 7.08 5.52 26.16
N GLN A 422 7.27 4.65 25.18
CA GLN A 422 6.27 3.64 24.82
C GLN A 422 6.56 2.29 25.51
N THR A 423 5.61 1.37 25.42
CA THR A 423 5.64 0.07 26.11
C THR A 423 5.12 -1.03 25.21
N MET A 424 5.66 -2.26 25.30
CA MET A 424 5.08 -3.35 24.51
C MET A 424 3.63 -3.65 24.92
N PRO A 425 2.76 -4.03 23.97
CA PRO A 425 1.44 -4.56 24.27
C PRO A 425 1.53 -5.74 25.24
N GLY A 426 0.62 -5.79 26.21
CA GLY A 426 0.59 -6.87 27.20
C GLY A 426 1.62 -6.79 28.34
N ILE A 427 2.26 -5.64 28.59
CA ILE A 427 3.24 -5.41 29.68
C ILE A 427 2.87 -5.96 31.08
N ASN A 428 1.59 -6.14 31.40
CA ASN A 428 1.15 -6.73 32.68
C ASN A 428 1.22 -8.27 32.72
N GLY A 429 1.48 -8.90 31.58
CA GLY A 429 1.54 -10.35 31.38
C GLY A 429 2.26 -10.70 30.06
N PRO A 430 3.56 -10.37 29.92
CA PRO A 430 4.35 -10.78 28.76
C PRO A 430 4.26 -12.30 28.52
N TYR A 431 4.38 -12.72 27.26
CA TYR A 431 4.10 -14.08 26.76
C TYR A 431 2.66 -14.60 26.91
N VAL A 432 1.74 -13.87 27.57
CA VAL A 432 0.36 -14.36 27.84
C VAL A 432 -0.76 -13.33 27.64
N ALA A 433 -0.44 -12.06 27.39
CA ALA A 433 -1.40 -10.98 27.14
C ALA A 433 -0.98 -10.09 25.95
N ASN A 434 -1.93 -9.44 25.30
CA ASN A 434 -1.73 -8.51 24.19
C ASN A 434 -2.57 -7.23 24.41
N ASP A 435 -2.47 -6.68 25.62
CA ASP A 435 -3.21 -5.49 26.03
C ASP A 435 -2.79 -4.26 25.19
N PRO A 436 -3.72 -3.48 24.62
CA PRO A 436 -3.39 -2.34 23.77
C PRO A 436 -2.66 -1.22 24.51
N THR A 437 -1.55 -0.76 23.93
CA THR A 437 -0.84 0.46 24.36
C THR A 437 -1.38 1.68 23.61
N ALA A 438 -1.54 2.81 24.30
CA ALA A 438 -2.01 4.06 23.69
C ALA A 438 -0.88 4.86 23.03
N PHE A 439 -1.19 5.52 21.91
CA PHE A 439 -0.35 6.59 21.36
C PHE A 439 -0.32 7.75 22.37
N LYS A 440 0.86 8.30 22.65
CA LYS A 440 1.07 9.29 23.73
C LYS A 440 1.09 10.74 23.24
N LEU A 441 1.40 10.93 21.95
CA LEU A 441 1.50 12.24 21.32
C LEU A 441 0.48 12.40 20.20
N PHE A 442 0.09 13.66 19.96
CA PHE A 442 -0.53 14.09 18.73
C PHE A 442 0.17 15.37 18.25
N THR A 443 0.76 15.32 17.07
CA THR A 443 1.63 16.34 16.51
C THR A 443 0.92 17.06 15.37
N THR A 444 0.71 18.36 15.53
CA THR A 444 0.17 19.22 14.46
C THR A 444 1.27 19.73 13.54
N ASP A 445 2.44 20.10 14.07
CA ASP A 445 3.55 20.72 13.33
C ASP A 445 4.87 20.07 13.73
N GLN A 446 5.64 19.53 12.77
CA GLN A 446 6.91 18.84 13.04
C GLN A 446 8.13 19.71 12.70
N PRO A 447 8.89 20.22 13.68
CA PRO A 447 10.11 21.01 13.46
C PRO A 447 11.35 20.15 13.15
N PHE A 448 12.15 20.57 12.17
CA PHE A 448 13.41 19.94 11.76
C PHE A 448 14.54 20.96 11.69
N PHE A 449 15.67 20.65 12.32
CA PHE A 449 16.91 21.41 12.20
C PHE A 449 16.76 22.93 12.44
N ILE A 450 15.80 23.39 13.25
CA ILE A 450 15.38 24.80 13.24
C ILE A 450 16.45 25.82 13.65
N ASN A 451 17.51 25.37 14.33
CA ASN A 451 18.67 26.19 14.71
C ASN A 451 19.72 26.33 13.58
N PHE A 452 19.58 25.58 12.49
CA PHE A 452 20.54 25.54 11.37
C PHE A 452 20.17 26.54 10.25
N PRO A 453 21.14 26.90 9.37
CA PRO A 453 20.88 27.64 8.14
C PRO A 453 19.91 26.98 7.14
N PHE A 454 19.49 25.74 7.40
CA PHE A 454 18.52 24.96 6.61
C PHE A 454 17.34 24.42 7.44
N GLY A 455 17.10 25.00 8.63
CA GLY A 455 15.98 24.62 9.47
C GLY A 455 14.60 24.94 8.87
N TYR A 456 13.60 24.12 9.19
CA TYR A 456 12.21 24.33 8.81
C TYR A 456 11.21 23.68 9.79
N THR A 457 9.91 23.88 9.55
CA THR A 457 8.84 23.15 10.24
C THR A 457 7.85 22.62 9.21
N ALA A 458 7.63 21.31 9.19
CA ALA A 458 6.57 20.68 8.42
C ALA A 458 5.23 21.00 9.09
N LYS A 459 4.45 21.92 8.48
CA LYS A 459 3.22 22.45 9.08
C LYS A 459 1.99 21.58 8.77
N GLY A 460 1.16 21.32 9.78
CA GLY A 460 -0.09 20.58 9.68
C GLY A 460 0.08 19.09 9.34
N VAL A 461 1.07 18.40 9.91
CA VAL A 461 1.27 16.95 9.76
C VAL A 461 0.14 16.14 10.41
N SER A 462 -0.40 16.62 11.53
CA SER A 462 -1.68 16.18 12.13
C SER A 462 -1.78 14.67 12.38
N TRP A 463 -0.75 14.05 12.97
CA TRP A 463 -0.71 12.62 13.27
C TRP A 463 -0.66 12.33 14.77
N PHE A 464 -1.12 11.13 15.15
CA PHE A 464 -0.80 10.50 16.42
C PHE A 464 0.60 9.89 16.32
N GLU A 465 1.35 9.89 17.43
CA GLU A 465 2.70 9.34 17.48
C GLU A 465 2.93 8.41 18.69
N ALA A 466 3.58 7.29 18.40
CA ALA A 466 4.08 6.31 19.36
C ALA A 466 5.61 6.20 19.20
N ALA A 467 6.34 7.14 19.79
CA ALA A 467 7.80 7.15 19.79
C ALA A 467 8.41 6.27 20.89
N GLY A 468 9.48 5.54 20.55
CA GLY A 468 10.23 4.74 21.53
C GLY A 468 9.59 3.39 21.86
N VAL A 469 8.92 2.72 20.91
CA VAL A 469 8.30 1.39 21.12
C VAL A 469 9.42 0.35 21.34
N PRO A 470 9.52 -0.30 22.52
CA PRO A 470 10.62 -1.21 22.86
C PRO A 470 10.46 -2.56 22.14
N LEU A 471 11.09 -2.71 20.99
CA LEU A 471 10.85 -3.85 20.10
C LEU A 471 12.18 -4.51 19.71
N THR A 472 12.19 -5.82 19.52
CA THR A 472 13.40 -6.63 19.25
C THR A 472 13.22 -7.46 17.99
N ALA A 473 14.32 -7.90 17.35
CA ALA A 473 14.25 -8.70 16.12
C ALA A 473 13.75 -10.14 16.32
N PHE A 474 13.45 -10.57 17.56
CA PHE A 474 13.03 -11.94 17.87
C PHE A 474 11.64 -12.00 18.51
N ASP A 475 10.79 -12.88 18.00
CA ASP A 475 9.46 -13.12 18.56
C ASP A 475 9.50 -13.88 19.90
N ASP A 476 8.36 -14.04 20.57
CA ASP A 476 8.24 -14.78 21.83
C ASP A 476 8.54 -16.30 21.73
N LEU A 477 8.79 -16.85 20.53
CA LEU A 477 9.31 -18.20 20.32
C LEU A 477 10.83 -18.24 20.05
N GLY A 478 11.47 -17.08 19.92
CA GLY A 478 12.88 -16.95 19.58
C GLY A 478 13.18 -17.18 18.10
N GLN A 479 12.24 -16.83 17.22
CA GLN A 479 12.42 -16.79 15.77
C GLN A 479 12.74 -15.35 15.34
N GLU A 480 13.72 -15.18 14.45
CA GLU A 480 14.02 -13.86 13.86
C GLU A 480 12.85 -13.37 13.00
N ASN A 481 12.08 -12.41 13.51
CA ASN A 481 11.07 -11.67 12.76
C ASN A 481 11.46 -10.18 12.70
N PRO A 482 12.04 -9.70 11.58
CA PRO A 482 12.45 -8.31 11.43
C PRO A 482 11.33 -7.38 10.94
N TRP A 483 10.12 -7.89 10.71
CA TRP A 483 9.03 -7.21 9.99
C TRP A 483 7.68 -7.43 10.68
N GLN A 484 7.68 -7.23 12.00
CA GLN A 484 6.59 -7.55 12.91
C GLN A 484 5.38 -6.65 12.66
N LEU A 485 4.17 -7.22 12.73
CA LEU A 485 2.93 -6.50 12.53
C LEU A 485 2.37 -5.95 13.85
N MET A 486 2.00 -4.68 13.83
CA MET A 486 1.18 -4.03 14.87
C MET A 486 -0.20 -3.71 14.31
N ARG A 487 -1.25 -4.10 15.05
CA ARG A 487 -2.63 -3.70 14.78
C ARG A 487 -2.89 -2.35 15.43
N VAL A 488 -2.99 -1.33 14.60
CA VAL A 488 -3.35 0.03 14.99
C VAL A 488 -4.87 0.18 14.95
N GLN A 489 -5.46 0.72 16.02
CA GLN A 489 -6.91 0.96 16.11
C GLN A 489 -7.20 2.41 16.49
N ALA A 490 -7.93 3.11 15.61
CA ALA A 490 -8.57 4.38 15.97
C ALA A 490 -9.85 4.12 16.77
N ARG A 491 -10.07 4.90 17.82
CA ARG A 491 -11.20 4.74 18.75
C ARG A 491 -11.86 6.07 19.04
N SER A 492 -13.16 6.06 19.32
CA SER A 492 -13.87 7.17 19.95
C SER A 492 -14.57 6.64 21.20
N GLY A 493 -14.02 6.97 22.37
CA GLY A 493 -14.33 6.28 23.62
C GLY A 493 -14.12 4.76 23.47
N ASN A 494 -15.17 3.98 23.74
CA ASN A 494 -15.12 2.52 23.69
C ASN A 494 -15.36 1.93 22.28
N GLN A 495 -15.66 2.75 21.27
CA GLN A 495 -15.94 2.27 19.90
C GLN A 495 -14.66 2.31 19.05
N VAL A 496 -14.25 1.16 18.49
CA VAL A 496 -13.26 1.12 17.40
C VAL A 496 -13.89 1.68 16.12
N LEU A 497 -13.22 2.63 15.48
CA LEU A 497 -13.66 3.28 14.25
C LEU A 497 -13.11 2.59 13.01
N ALA A 498 -11.82 2.28 13.01
CA ALA A 498 -11.12 1.54 11.97
C ALA A 498 -9.84 0.92 12.55
N SER A 499 -9.37 -0.14 11.89
CA SER A 499 -8.16 -0.88 12.21
C SER A 499 -7.26 -0.95 10.98
N LEU A 500 -5.95 -1.06 11.19
CA LEU A 500 -4.96 -1.30 10.15
C LEU A 500 -3.78 -2.07 10.76
N ASP A 501 -3.27 -3.08 10.07
CA ASP A 501 -2.04 -3.76 10.45
C ASP A 501 -0.87 -3.17 9.65
N THR A 502 0.17 -2.72 10.34
CA THR A 502 1.38 -2.11 9.75
C THR A 502 2.64 -2.73 10.32
N VAL A 503 3.75 -2.66 9.58
CA VAL A 503 5.04 -3.19 10.01
C VAL A 503 5.77 -2.20 10.94
N LEU A 504 6.31 -2.69 12.05
CA LEU A 504 7.35 -2.02 12.84
C LEU A 504 8.69 -2.73 12.61
N PRO A 505 9.44 -2.32 11.57
CA PRO A 505 10.64 -3.02 11.13
C PRO A 505 11.83 -2.79 12.06
N ILE A 506 12.51 -3.86 12.44
CA ILE A 506 13.78 -3.82 13.18
C ILE A 506 14.71 -4.90 12.64
N SER A 507 16.02 -4.71 12.77
CA SER A 507 17.01 -5.72 12.42
C SER A 507 18.00 -5.96 13.54
N GLY A 508 18.50 -7.19 13.66
CA GLY A 508 19.72 -7.54 14.41
C GLY A 508 20.92 -7.79 13.50
N GLU A 509 21.01 -7.17 12.33
CA GLU A 509 22.09 -7.38 11.35
C GLU A 509 23.14 -6.27 11.34
N ALA A 510 23.15 -5.34 12.29
CA ALA A 510 24.10 -4.23 12.37
C ALA A 510 25.50 -4.65 12.90
N ASN A 511 26.00 -5.82 12.46
CA ASN A 511 27.09 -6.55 13.09
C ASN A 511 28.46 -6.22 12.47
N CYS A 512 29.43 -5.77 13.27
CA CYS A 512 30.79 -5.43 12.80
C CYS A 512 31.73 -6.65 12.64
N GLY A 513 31.24 -7.85 12.95
CA GLY A 513 32.05 -9.05 13.17
C GLY A 513 32.83 -9.59 11.97
N PHE A 514 32.40 -9.32 10.73
CA PHE A 514 33.12 -9.80 9.54
C PHE A 514 34.58 -9.29 9.47
N CYS A 515 34.83 -8.06 9.96
CA CYS A 515 36.18 -7.49 10.06
C CYS A 515 36.75 -7.54 11.48
N HIS A 516 35.89 -7.41 12.51
CA HIS A 516 36.31 -7.20 13.89
C HIS A 516 36.36 -8.47 14.77
N ASN A 517 35.81 -9.60 14.33
CA ASN A 517 36.04 -10.87 15.03
C ASN A 517 37.46 -11.40 14.82
N ALA A 518 37.90 -12.23 15.77
CA ALA A 518 39.06 -13.07 15.57
C ALA A 518 38.86 -14.01 14.35
N PRO A 519 39.92 -14.39 13.62
CA PRO A 519 39.82 -15.35 12.52
C PRO A 519 39.30 -16.74 12.91
N VAL A 520 39.34 -17.10 14.20
CA VAL A 520 38.76 -18.35 14.72
C VAL A 520 37.22 -18.32 14.77
N ASP A 521 36.63 -17.14 14.84
CA ASP A 521 35.18 -16.92 15.01
C ASP A 521 34.49 -16.46 13.70
N GLY A 522 35.23 -16.44 12.60
CA GLY A 522 34.76 -16.11 11.26
C GLY A 522 35.14 -14.72 10.75
N GLY A 523 35.91 -13.93 11.52
CA GLY A 523 36.44 -12.64 11.05
C GLY A 523 37.51 -12.80 9.96
N ASN A 524 37.61 -11.83 9.04
CA ASN A 524 38.60 -11.83 7.96
C ASN A 524 40.03 -11.47 8.42
N GLY A 525 40.19 -11.04 9.68
CA GLY A 525 41.46 -10.69 10.32
C GLY A 525 41.99 -9.29 10.02
N ALA A 526 41.38 -8.53 9.11
CA ALA A 526 41.90 -7.24 8.66
C ALA A 526 41.96 -6.17 9.76
N ALA A 527 40.95 -6.10 10.64
CA ALA A 527 40.97 -5.16 11.76
C ALA A 527 41.80 -5.70 12.96
N THR A 528 41.64 -6.98 13.29
CA THR A 528 42.30 -7.61 14.46
C THR A 528 43.82 -7.79 14.31
N GLN A 529 44.36 -7.72 13.09
CA GLN A 529 45.82 -7.70 12.87
C GLN A 529 46.48 -6.50 13.56
N ALA A 530 45.85 -5.31 13.56
CA ALA A 530 46.42 -4.12 14.18
C ALA A 530 46.51 -4.22 15.72
N LEU A 531 45.59 -4.94 16.37
CA LEU A 531 45.70 -5.30 17.79
C LEU A 531 46.89 -6.23 18.01
N SER A 532 47.00 -7.28 17.20
CA SER A 532 48.06 -8.29 17.26
C SER A 532 49.46 -7.68 17.09
N ASP A 533 49.62 -6.78 16.13
CA ASP A 533 50.88 -6.06 15.85
C ASP A 533 51.27 -5.11 16.99
N ALA A 534 50.29 -4.55 17.70
CA ALA A 534 50.50 -3.72 18.89
C ALA A 534 50.69 -4.54 20.19
N GLY A 535 50.53 -5.87 20.15
CA GLY A 535 50.57 -6.74 21.33
C GLY A 535 49.32 -6.64 22.22
N VAL A 536 48.22 -6.07 21.71
CA VAL A 536 46.92 -6.01 22.39
C VAL A 536 46.16 -7.32 22.14
N PRO A 537 45.54 -7.94 23.17
CA PRO A 537 44.77 -9.18 22.98
C PRO A 537 43.60 -9.00 22.01
N VAL A 538 43.49 -9.91 21.04
CA VAL A 538 42.29 -10.07 20.22
C VAL A 538 41.29 -10.92 21.00
N ALA A 539 40.08 -10.40 21.23
CA ALA A 539 38.97 -11.12 21.84
C ALA A 539 38.37 -12.15 20.89
N THR A 540 37.87 -13.24 21.47
CA THR A 540 37.20 -14.36 20.82
C THR A 540 35.84 -14.63 21.50
N VAL A 541 35.00 -15.49 20.93
CA VAL A 541 33.76 -15.92 21.61
C VAL A 541 34.00 -16.57 22.97
N LEU A 542 35.21 -17.09 23.23
CA LEU A 542 35.57 -17.72 24.51
C LEU A 542 35.91 -16.70 25.62
N ASP A 543 36.00 -15.42 25.28
CA ASP A 543 36.20 -14.33 26.24
C ASP A 543 34.85 -13.76 26.76
N ASP A 544 33.72 -14.15 26.17
CA ASP A 544 32.37 -13.84 26.69
C ASP A 544 32.07 -14.71 27.95
N PRO A 545 31.81 -14.09 29.12
CA PRO A 545 31.52 -14.84 30.36
C PRO A 545 30.21 -15.63 30.32
N GLU A 546 29.35 -15.41 29.33
CA GLU A 546 28.08 -16.11 29.11
C GLU A 546 28.10 -17.10 27.95
N TYR A 547 29.27 -17.25 27.29
CA TYR A 547 29.47 -18.16 26.17
C TYR A 547 28.97 -19.57 26.47
N ASP A 548 28.12 -20.09 25.59
CA ASP A 548 27.54 -21.43 25.66
C ASP A 548 26.62 -21.69 26.89
N VAL A 549 26.31 -20.66 27.68
CA VAL A 549 25.48 -20.72 28.91
C VAL A 549 24.12 -20.06 28.70
N SER A 550 24.07 -18.72 28.64
CA SER A 550 22.84 -17.92 28.65
C SER A 550 22.55 -17.21 27.33
N VAL A 551 23.52 -17.11 26.42
CA VAL A 551 23.37 -16.42 25.13
C VAL A 551 23.63 -17.34 23.92
N PRO A 552 22.95 -17.13 22.78
CA PRO A 552 23.28 -17.76 21.50
C PRO A 552 24.68 -17.39 20.97
N LEU A 553 25.27 -18.25 20.12
CA LEU A 553 26.63 -18.08 19.58
C LEU A 553 26.86 -16.73 18.87
N GLU A 554 25.87 -16.21 18.13
CA GLU A 554 26.03 -14.95 17.41
C GLU A 554 26.10 -13.74 18.35
N VAL A 555 25.55 -13.83 19.57
CA VAL A 555 25.68 -12.81 20.62
C VAL A 555 27.12 -12.76 21.14
N SER A 556 27.73 -13.92 21.42
CA SER A 556 29.14 -13.98 21.85
C SER A 556 30.11 -13.54 20.75
N LYS A 557 29.72 -13.61 19.47
CA LYS A 557 30.46 -13.02 18.36
C LYS A 557 30.33 -11.49 18.32
N GLU A 558 29.13 -10.95 18.54
CA GLU A 558 28.94 -9.50 18.66
C GLU A 558 29.78 -8.93 19.82
N TYR A 559 29.70 -9.55 21.00
CA TYR A 559 30.54 -9.26 22.17
C TYR A 559 32.04 -9.21 21.85
N ALA A 560 32.55 -10.23 21.12
CA ALA A 560 33.97 -10.30 20.73
C ALA A 560 34.36 -9.24 19.68
N ALA A 561 33.49 -8.98 18.69
CA ALA A 561 33.69 -7.95 17.68
C ALA A 561 33.76 -6.55 18.31
N ASP A 562 32.84 -6.26 19.22
CA ASP A 562 32.77 -4.99 19.94
C ASP A 562 33.97 -4.79 20.88
N LEU A 563 34.39 -5.82 21.60
CA LEU A 563 35.56 -5.74 22.46
C LEU A 563 36.84 -5.48 21.65
N ASN A 564 36.95 -6.05 20.45
CA ASN A 564 38.01 -5.73 19.49
C ASN A 564 37.88 -4.31 18.91
N LEU A 565 36.67 -3.82 18.63
CA LEU A 565 36.42 -2.47 18.14
C LEU A 565 36.79 -1.41 19.19
N ILE A 566 36.40 -1.61 20.45
CA ILE A 566 36.74 -0.75 21.58
C ILE A 566 38.26 -0.76 21.84
N ARG A 567 38.92 -1.93 21.81
CA ARG A 567 40.39 -2.02 21.88
C ARG A 567 41.09 -1.30 20.74
N LEU A 568 40.55 -1.35 19.51
CA LEU A 568 41.08 -0.59 18.37
C LEU A 568 40.90 0.92 18.56
N HIS A 569 39.78 1.37 19.16
CA HIS A 569 39.58 2.77 19.51
C HIS A 569 40.60 3.23 20.57
N ASP A 570 40.76 2.46 21.67
CA ASP A 570 41.71 2.77 22.74
C ASP A 570 43.16 2.82 22.24
N LEU A 571 43.57 1.86 21.41
CA LEU A 571 44.89 1.85 20.75
C LEU A 571 45.12 3.05 19.83
N LYS A 572 44.10 3.46 19.06
CA LYS A 572 44.18 4.52 18.04
C LYS A 572 44.06 5.93 18.62
N HIS A 573 43.30 6.10 19.70
CA HIS A 573 42.94 7.39 20.28
C HIS A 573 43.49 7.63 21.69
N ASN A 574 44.19 6.64 22.28
CA ASN A 574 44.71 6.69 23.66
C ASN A 574 43.58 6.95 24.68
N THR A 575 42.46 6.26 24.50
CA THR A 575 41.32 6.24 25.43
C THR A 575 41.40 5.04 26.37
N ASN A 576 40.38 4.84 27.22
CA ASN A 576 40.28 3.73 28.17
C ASN A 576 38.82 3.23 28.25
N LEU A 577 38.21 3.07 27.08
CA LEU A 577 36.82 2.68 26.88
C LEU A 577 36.58 1.20 27.24
N GLU A 578 37.56 0.31 27.11
CA GLU A 578 37.43 -1.10 27.53
C GLU A 578 37.09 -1.22 29.04
N ASN A 579 37.65 -0.34 29.87
CA ASN A 579 37.36 -0.26 31.31
C ASN A 579 36.15 0.65 31.63
N SER A 580 35.37 1.05 30.63
CA SER A 580 34.23 1.98 30.72
C SER A 580 32.97 1.44 30.03
N THR A 581 32.90 0.13 29.81
CA THR A 581 31.77 -0.57 29.17
C THR A 581 30.53 -0.64 30.07
N PRO A 582 29.30 -0.63 29.52
CA PRO A 582 28.94 -0.53 28.09
C PRO A 582 29.14 0.89 27.50
N VAL A 583 29.69 0.96 26.28
CA VAL A 583 30.07 2.20 25.59
C VAL A 583 29.10 2.55 24.47
N VAL A 584 28.31 3.61 24.64
CA VAL A 584 27.48 4.13 23.53
C VAL A 584 28.33 5.06 22.65
N CYS A 585 28.42 4.77 21.35
CA CYS A 585 29.31 5.49 20.41
C CYS A 585 29.09 7.02 20.41
N GLN A 586 27.84 7.42 20.66
CA GLN A 586 27.35 8.80 20.75
C GLN A 586 28.09 9.63 21.82
N SER A 587 28.72 9.01 22.82
CA SER A 587 29.49 9.74 23.83
C SER A 587 30.74 10.42 23.23
N CYS A 588 31.26 9.90 22.13
CA CYS A 588 32.45 10.40 21.44
C CYS A 588 32.17 10.91 20.02
N HIS A 589 30.96 10.70 19.49
CA HIS A 589 30.58 10.98 18.10
C HIS A 589 29.17 11.59 18.01
N TYR A 590 28.98 12.55 17.10
CA TYR A 590 27.71 13.25 16.90
C TYR A 590 26.66 12.33 16.23
N THR A 591 25.42 12.35 16.74
CA THR A 591 24.24 11.78 16.07
C THR A 591 23.06 12.75 16.00
N PRO A 592 22.40 12.89 14.84
CA PRO A 592 21.12 13.59 14.73
C PRO A 592 20.02 13.02 15.65
N ALA A 593 20.07 11.74 15.99
CA ALA A 593 19.04 11.07 16.80
C ALA A 593 18.92 11.59 18.25
N LEU A 594 19.95 12.30 18.75
CA LEU A 594 19.95 12.92 20.09
C LEU A 594 20.01 14.45 20.03
N ASP A 595 20.35 15.03 18.87
CA ASP A 595 20.55 16.47 18.72
C ASP A 595 20.26 16.99 17.30
N LEU A 596 19.00 16.97 16.90
CA LEU A 596 18.53 17.65 15.67
C LEU A 596 18.72 19.19 15.68
N ALA A 597 19.43 19.79 16.64
CA ALA A 597 19.48 21.25 16.83
C ALA A 597 20.85 21.84 17.23
N HIS A 598 21.93 21.04 17.27
CA HIS A 598 23.26 21.49 17.76
C HIS A 598 23.21 22.12 19.17
N VAL A 599 22.34 21.61 20.03
CA VAL A 599 22.30 21.94 21.47
C VAL A 599 22.49 20.69 22.33
N GLY A 600 21.84 19.57 21.98
CA GLY A 600 21.72 18.40 22.83
C GLY A 600 20.94 18.69 24.12
N PRO A 601 20.82 17.71 25.02
CA PRO A 601 20.21 17.89 26.33
C PRO A 601 21.15 18.66 27.27
N LYS A 602 21.29 19.98 27.06
CA LYS A 602 22.06 20.88 27.93
C LYS A 602 21.36 21.03 29.29
N GLY A 603 21.73 20.16 30.22
CA GLY A 603 21.44 20.32 31.65
C GLY A 603 22.12 21.57 32.24
N PRO A 604 21.91 21.85 33.54
CA PRO A 604 22.71 22.84 34.26
C PRO A 604 24.20 22.45 34.17
N ALA A 605 25.07 23.42 33.92
CA ALA A 605 26.47 23.17 33.55
C ALA A 605 27.25 22.37 34.61
N ASP A 606 27.45 21.09 34.33
CA ASP A 606 28.44 20.21 34.95
C ASP A 606 29.74 20.19 34.13
N ALA A 607 30.84 19.77 34.75
CA ALA A 607 32.15 19.74 34.10
C ALA A 607 32.27 18.57 33.09
N ASP A 608 31.56 17.48 33.37
CA ASP A 608 31.64 16.21 32.65
C ASP A 608 30.39 16.03 31.79
N ALA A 609 30.34 16.77 30.68
CA ALA A 609 29.20 16.77 29.76
C ALA A 609 28.93 15.40 29.09
N ASN A 610 29.86 14.44 29.19
CA ASN A 610 29.72 13.01 28.84
C ASN A 610 29.07 12.73 27.47
N GLY A 611 29.41 13.55 26.47
CA GLY A 611 28.89 13.46 25.11
C GLY A 611 27.59 14.23 24.84
N ARG A 612 26.90 14.76 25.86
CA ARG A 612 25.69 15.60 25.68
C ARG A 612 25.97 16.88 24.90
N GLU A 613 27.19 17.43 24.99
CA GLU A 613 27.64 18.50 24.10
C GLU A 613 28.12 17.93 22.75
N GLN A 614 27.13 17.44 21.99
CA GLN A 614 27.27 16.85 20.67
C GLN A 614 27.97 17.78 19.64
N THR A 615 28.05 19.08 19.90
CA THR A 615 28.77 20.05 19.05
C THR A 615 30.29 19.90 19.02
N ASN A 616 30.87 19.17 19.98
CA ASN A 616 32.33 19.09 20.14
C ASN A 616 32.96 17.90 19.39
N VAL A 617 32.14 17.07 18.73
CA VAL A 617 32.51 15.77 18.18
C VAL A 617 32.13 15.63 16.69
N ARG A 618 32.84 14.75 15.98
CA ARG A 618 32.56 14.39 14.58
C ARG A 618 31.37 13.45 14.50
N SER A 619 30.61 13.48 13.41
CA SER A 619 29.46 12.58 13.23
C SER A 619 29.88 11.11 13.12
N MET A 620 28.98 10.21 13.53
CA MET A 620 29.10 8.78 13.23
C MET A 620 29.29 8.52 11.72
N SER A 621 28.63 9.33 10.86
CA SER A 621 28.80 9.26 9.41
C SER A 621 30.24 9.51 8.98
N ASN A 622 30.85 10.60 9.47
CA ASN A 622 32.23 10.96 9.15
C ASN A 622 33.22 9.90 9.64
N VAL A 623 33.17 9.53 10.93
CA VAL A 623 34.20 8.67 11.53
C VAL A 623 34.17 7.25 10.99
N MET A 624 32.98 6.69 10.68
CA MET A 624 32.88 5.36 10.08
C MET A 624 33.17 5.40 8.58
N HIS A 625 32.46 6.21 7.80
CA HIS A 625 32.53 6.11 6.33
C HIS A 625 33.84 6.67 5.78
N SER A 626 34.32 7.83 6.24
CA SER A 626 35.61 8.39 5.78
C SER A 626 36.80 7.49 6.12
N HIS A 627 36.73 6.73 7.22
CA HIS A 627 37.78 5.78 7.55
C HIS A 627 37.73 4.58 6.59
N HIS A 628 36.61 3.86 6.54
CA HIS A 628 36.50 2.61 5.79
C HIS A 628 36.60 2.81 4.27
N ALA A 629 36.24 3.99 3.73
CA ALA A 629 36.50 4.38 2.35
C ALA A 629 38.00 4.35 1.95
N THR A 630 38.92 4.30 2.92
CA THR A 630 40.37 4.27 2.72
C THR A 630 41.04 2.98 3.21
N VAL A 631 40.29 2.06 3.83
CA VAL A 631 40.84 0.80 4.36
C VAL A 631 41.05 -0.20 3.22
N THR A 632 42.12 -0.98 3.33
CA THR A 632 42.46 -2.05 2.40
C THR A 632 42.55 -3.41 3.11
N ASP A 633 42.35 -4.49 2.37
CA ASP A 633 42.57 -5.85 2.84
C ASP A 633 44.08 -6.14 3.04
N LEU A 634 44.39 -7.31 3.60
CA LEU A 634 45.78 -7.75 3.82
C LEU A 634 46.59 -7.94 2.50
N ASN A 635 45.96 -7.80 1.33
CA ASN A 635 46.59 -7.84 0.01
C ASN A 635 46.71 -6.45 -0.64
N GLY A 636 46.28 -5.37 0.02
CA GLY A 636 46.30 -4.00 -0.49
C GLY A 636 45.20 -3.64 -1.48
N LYS A 637 44.13 -4.44 -1.58
CA LYS A 637 42.89 -4.08 -2.31
C LYS A 637 41.97 -3.24 -1.42
N PRO A 638 41.10 -2.38 -1.96
CA PRO A 638 40.02 -1.76 -1.17
C PRO A 638 39.23 -2.82 -0.39
N LEU A 639 38.92 -2.54 0.89
CA LEU A 639 38.19 -3.46 1.76
C LEU A 639 36.81 -3.83 1.19
N PHE A 640 36.15 -2.85 0.59
CA PHE A 640 34.85 -2.98 -0.05
C PHE A 640 34.99 -2.82 -1.57
N PRO A 641 34.48 -3.75 -2.40
CA PRO A 641 34.47 -3.60 -3.86
C PRO A 641 33.61 -2.42 -4.32
N ALA A 642 33.89 -1.91 -5.52
CA ALA A 642 33.08 -0.84 -6.11
C ALA A 642 31.75 -1.38 -6.65
N MET A 643 30.64 -0.71 -6.33
CA MET A 643 29.31 -1.08 -6.82
C MET A 643 29.24 -0.97 -8.35
N PRO A 644 28.69 -1.96 -9.08
CA PRO A 644 28.39 -1.82 -10.50
C PRO A 644 27.42 -0.65 -10.74
N PRO A 645 27.52 0.09 -11.86
CA PRO A 645 26.60 1.19 -12.15
C PRO A 645 25.16 0.65 -12.33
N PRO A 646 24.12 1.46 -12.06
CA PRO A 646 22.72 1.02 -12.17
C PRO A 646 22.27 0.80 -13.63
N VAL A 647 22.98 1.41 -14.59
CA VAL A 647 22.87 1.14 -16.03
C VAL A 647 24.28 0.87 -16.57
N ASP A 648 24.46 -0.17 -17.37
CA ASP A 648 25.75 -0.56 -17.94
C ASP A 648 26.15 0.30 -19.15
N SER A 649 27.37 0.08 -19.67
CA SER A 649 27.89 0.80 -20.85
C SER A 649 27.17 0.48 -22.17
N ASN A 650 26.23 -0.47 -22.17
CA ASN A 650 25.44 -0.90 -23.32
C ASN A 650 23.98 -0.40 -23.25
N GLY A 651 23.57 0.19 -22.12
CA GLY A 651 22.21 0.66 -21.86
C GLY A 651 21.30 -0.37 -21.17
N ASN A 652 21.83 -1.46 -20.61
CA ASN A 652 21.07 -2.42 -19.81
C ASN A 652 21.00 -1.99 -18.35
N LEU A 653 19.91 -2.33 -17.64
CA LEU A 653 19.89 -2.26 -16.17
C LEU A 653 20.93 -3.21 -15.55
N ARG A 654 21.46 -2.82 -14.39
CA ARG A 654 22.33 -3.64 -13.53
C ARG A 654 21.76 -5.05 -13.34
N ASN A 655 22.59 -6.08 -13.46
CA ASN A 655 22.20 -7.45 -13.14
C ASN A 655 21.83 -7.56 -11.65
N PRO A 656 20.60 -7.94 -11.27
CA PRO A 656 20.18 -7.97 -9.86
C PRO A 656 20.96 -8.96 -8.99
N VAL A 657 21.47 -10.05 -9.57
CA VAL A 657 22.25 -11.06 -8.83
C VAL A 657 23.65 -10.54 -8.50
N GLU A 658 24.31 -9.93 -9.49
CA GLU A 658 25.62 -9.29 -9.33
C GLU A 658 25.53 -8.09 -8.38
N GLY A 659 24.48 -7.26 -8.55
CA GLY A 659 24.20 -6.14 -7.67
C GLY A 659 23.96 -6.56 -6.22
N ARG A 660 23.18 -7.62 -5.98
CA ARG A 660 22.99 -8.18 -4.64
C ARG A 660 24.27 -8.78 -4.07
N GLN A 661 25.08 -9.48 -4.87
CA GLN A 661 26.37 -10.01 -4.41
C GLN A 661 27.30 -8.87 -3.97
N VAL A 662 27.46 -7.82 -4.77
CA VAL A 662 28.31 -6.68 -4.38
C VAL A 662 27.71 -5.92 -3.19
N LEU A 663 26.38 -5.85 -3.05
CA LEU A 663 25.73 -5.30 -1.84
C LEU A 663 26.04 -6.14 -0.58
N GLU A 664 25.99 -7.48 -0.67
CA GLU A 664 26.43 -8.40 0.38
C GLU A 664 27.93 -8.25 0.69
N GLU A 665 28.77 -7.92 -0.30
CA GLU A 665 30.22 -7.66 -0.12
C GLU A 665 30.55 -6.22 0.32
N THR A 666 29.55 -5.32 0.44
CA THR A 666 29.75 -3.88 0.74
C THR A 666 28.86 -3.39 1.88
N CYS A 667 27.72 -2.74 1.59
CA CYS A 667 26.89 -2.08 2.59
C CYS A 667 26.36 -3.06 3.65
N TYR A 668 26.00 -4.28 3.25
CA TYR A 668 25.47 -5.31 4.16
C TYR A 668 26.57 -6.03 4.99
N GLN A 669 27.80 -5.52 4.99
CA GLN A 669 28.85 -5.91 5.94
C GLN A 669 28.80 -5.11 7.25
N CYS A 670 28.07 -3.99 7.28
CA CYS A 670 27.89 -3.13 8.47
C CYS A 670 26.44 -2.68 8.68
N HIS A 671 25.61 -2.68 7.64
CA HIS A 671 24.19 -2.36 7.73
C HIS A 671 23.31 -3.62 7.63
N PRO A 672 22.09 -3.58 8.19
CA PRO A 672 21.07 -4.57 7.92
C PRO A 672 20.83 -4.87 6.44
N GLY A 673 20.33 -6.07 6.15
CA GLY A 673 19.66 -6.38 4.90
C GLY A 673 20.03 -7.71 4.25
N ARG A 674 21.04 -8.43 4.77
CA ARG A 674 21.47 -9.72 4.22
C ARG A 674 20.43 -10.84 4.44
N ARG A 675 19.74 -10.83 5.58
CA ARG A 675 18.56 -11.64 5.90
C ARG A 675 17.29 -10.80 5.99
N THR A 676 17.38 -9.55 6.46
CA THR A 676 16.19 -8.69 6.61
C THR A 676 15.69 -8.10 5.29
N ASP A 677 16.52 -8.09 4.25
CA ASP A 677 16.21 -7.50 2.93
C ASP A 677 15.81 -6.01 3.05
N CYS A 678 16.57 -5.22 3.83
CA CYS A 678 16.21 -3.83 4.16
C CYS A 678 16.05 -2.93 2.91
N LEU A 679 16.73 -3.24 1.81
CA LEU A 679 16.46 -2.64 0.51
C LEU A 679 15.53 -3.56 -0.29
N ARG A 680 14.23 -3.47 -0.01
CA ARG A 680 13.18 -4.20 -0.74
C ARG A 680 12.12 -3.25 -1.31
N GLY A 681 11.09 -3.84 -1.91
CA GLY A 681 9.99 -3.07 -2.48
C GLY A 681 10.34 -2.40 -3.81
N ALA A 682 9.58 -1.38 -4.21
CA ALA A 682 9.54 -0.84 -5.57
C ALA A 682 10.92 -0.41 -6.14
N MET A 683 11.77 0.22 -5.33
CA MET A 683 13.08 0.72 -5.79
C MET A 683 14.06 -0.44 -6.04
N ALA A 684 14.20 -1.34 -5.06
CA ALA A 684 14.98 -2.57 -5.19
C ALA A 684 14.50 -3.44 -6.35
N ASN A 685 13.18 -3.47 -6.55
CA ASN A 685 12.52 -4.22 -7.61
C ASN A 685 12.90 -3.74 -9.02
N GLY A 686 13.24 -2.46 -9.19
CA GLY A 686 13.79 -1.86 -10.42
C GLY A 686 15.31 -1.95 -10.56
N GLY A 687 16.03 -2.47 -9.55
CA GLY A 687 17.49 -2.64 -9.58
C GLY A 687 18.30 -1.50 -8.93
N MET A 688 17.64 -0.57 -8.23
CA MET A 688 18.32 0.43 -7.38
C MET A 688 19.05 -0.25 -6.22
N LEU A 689 20.22 0.28 -5.84
CA LEU A 689 21.02 -0.12 -4.68
C LEU A 689 21.30 1.09 -3.78
N CYS A 690 21.68 0.86 -2.52
CA CYS A 690 21.89 1.91 -1.50
C CYS A 690 22.78 3.06 -2.00
N GLN A 691 23.85 2.75 -2.74
CA GLN A 691 24.76 3.74 -3.30
C GLN A 691 24.08 4.67 -4.32
N ASP A 692 23.11 4.20 -5.11
CA ASP A 692 22.42 5.03 -6.12
C ASP A 692 21.53 6.10 -5.47
N CYS A 693 21.12 5.87 -4.22
CA CYS A 693 20.35 6.79 -3.39
C CYS A 693 21.23 7.70 -2.52
N HIS A 694 22.27 7.14 -1.88
CA HIS A 694 23.00 7.82 -0.80
C HIS A 694 24.41 8.32 -1.17
N GLY A 695 25.00 7.85 -2.28
CA GLY A 695 26.42 8.03 -2.58
C GLY A 695 27.30 6.86 -2.10
N ASP A 696 28.58 6.88 -2.45
CA ASP A 696 29.58 5.92 -1.96
C ASP A 696 30.14 6.25 -0.57
N MET A 697 30.98 5.36 -0.01
CA MET A 697 31.56 5.53 1.33
C MET A 697 32.36 6.83 1.51
N ALA A 698 33.06 7.32 0.48
CA ALA A 698 33.77 8.59 0.56
C ALA A 698 32.77 9.77 0.50
N GLN A 699 31.78 9.69 -0.39
CA GLN A 699 30.70 10.68 -0.51
C GLN A 699 29.81 10.77 0.75
N ILE A 700 29.63 9.67 1.50
CA ILE A 700 28.87 9.65 2.76
C ILE A 700 29.74 10.13 3.95
N GLY A 701 31.05 9.90 3.87
CA GLY A 701 32.02 10.35 4.88
C GLY A 701 32.32 11.85 4.84
N ASP A 702 32.35 12.48 3.65
CA ASP A 702 32.67 13.91 3.48
C ASP A 702 31.52 14.85 3.90
N ASP A 703 31.23 14.83 5.19
CA ASP A 703 30.09 15.53 5.80
C ASP A 703 30.48 16.84 6.52
N PHE A 704 29.46 17.60 6.89
CA PHE A 704 29.54 18.89 7.60
C PHE A 704 30.42 18.89 8.87
N SER A 705 30.74 17.73 9.46
CA SER A 705 31.55 17.59 10.68
C SER A 705 33.04 17.31 10.42
N ARG A 706 33.45 17.14 9.15
CA ARG A 706 34.81 16.77 8.72
C ARG A 706 35.96 17.61 9.30
N ASN A 707 35.71 18.86 9.69
CA ASN A 707 36.69 19.80 10.24
C ASN A 707 36.58 20.00 11.77
N VAL A 708 35.65 19.31 12.44
CA VAL A 708 35.57 19.28 13.92
C VAL A 708 36.75 18.50 14.49
N THR A 709 37.37 19.05 15.54
CA THR A 709 38.46 18.40 16.30
C THR A 709 38.42 18.86 17.77
N PRO A 710 39.08 18.16 18.72
CA PRO A 710 39.19 18.64 20.10
C PRO A 710 39.83 20.04 20.25
N SER A 711 40.65 20.46 19.27
CA SER A 711 41.22 21.81 19.18
C SER A 711 40.35 22.83 18.44
N ASN A 712 39.25 22.39 17.83
CA ASN A 712 38.34 23.18 17.00
C ASN A 712 36.89 22.65 17.13
N PRO A 713 36.29 22.69 18.34
CA PRO A 713 34.91 22.23 18.56
C PRO A 713 33.90 23.16 17.88
N GLY A 714 32.74 22.62 17.50
CA GLY A 714 31.67 23.38 16.83
C GLY A 714 31.99 23.82 15.40
N ALA A 715 33.13 23.40 14.83
CA ALA A 715 33.61 23.78 13.50
C ALA A 715 32.89 23.04 12.36
N PHE A 716 31.56 23.14 12.36
CA PHE A 716 30.68 22.56 11.36
C PHE A 716 30.60 23.44 10.11
N GLU A 717 30.69 22.82 8.94
CA GLU A 717 30.55 23.49 7.65
C GLU A 717 29.09 23.48 7.20
N LEU A 718 28.35 24.53 7.58
CA LEU A 718 26.90 24.63 7.41
C LEU A 718 26.54 25.88 6.58
N ALA A 719 25.75 25.70 5.52
CA ALA A 719 25.21 26.77 4.70
C ALA A 719 23.81 26.43 4.17
N ALA A 720 23.02 27.45 3.84
CA ALA A 720 21.65 27.28 3.33
C ALA A 720 21.61 26.68 1.91
N ASP A 721 22.73 26.73 1.18
CA ASP A 721 22.90 26.23 -0.19
C ASP A 721 23.30 24.75 -0.26
N PHE A 722 23.27 24.01 0.85
CA PHE A 722 23.70 22.61 0.93
C PHE A 722 22.95 21.65 -0.03
N TYR A 723 21.75 22.00 -0.51
CA TYR A 723 21.01 21.27 -1.55
C TYR A 723 21.36 21.67 -3.01
N THR A 724 22.13 22.74 -3.23
CA THR A 724 22.36 23.33 -4.57
C THR A 724 23.84 23.61 -4.89
N ASN A 725 24.71 23.65 -3.88
CA ASN A 725 26.15 23.87 -4.01
C ASN A 725 26.92 22.58 -3.69
N PRO A 726 27.58 21.94 -4.69
CA PRO A 726 28.40 20.74 -4.47
C PRO A 726 29.66 20.95 -3.60
N ALA A 727 30.07 22.19 -3.32
CA ALA A 727 31.23 22.46 -2.46
C ALA A 727 30.88 22.54 -0.96
N THR A 728 29.63 22.92 -0.62
CA THR A 728 29.10 22.81 0.74
C THR A 728 28.94 21.33 1.08
N PRO A 729 29.54 20.77 2.14
CA PRO A 729 29.46 19.34 2.42
C PRO A 729 28.02 18.88 2.71
N ARG A 730 27.79 17.56 2.69
CA ARG A 730 26.47 16.99 3.01
C ARG A 730 26.17 17.06 4.50
N VAL A 731 24.89 17.07 4.83
CA VAL A 731 24.37 16.87 6.18
C VAL A 731 23.55 15.57 6.18
N PRO A 732 24.06 14.46 6.76
CA PRO A 732 23.28 13.23 6.97
C PRO A 732 21.96 13.54 7.67
N TRP A 733 20.91 12.79 7.36
CA TRP A 733 19.53 13.02 7.82
C TRP A 733 18.85 14.32 7.35
N ALA A 734 19.58 15.27 6.76
CA ALA A 734 19.03 16.48 6.13
C ALA A 734 19.22 16.54 4.61
N ASN A 735 20.06 15.66 4.04
CA ASN A 735 20.18 15.39 2.60
C ASN A 735 19.79 13.94 2.27
N GLU A 736 18.65 13.48 2.80
CA GLU A 736 18.00 12.26 2.29
C GLU A 736 17.49 12.52 0.86
N PRO A 737 17.57 11.56 -0.07
CA PRO A 737 17.00 11.70 -1.41
C PRO A 737 15.47 11.68 -1.35
N GLY A 738 14.83 12.60 -2.08
CA GLY A 738 13.37 12.62 -2.21
C GLY A 738 12.88 11.84 -3.41
N CYS A 739 11.58 11.54 -3.45
CA CYS A 739 10.85 11.08 -4.64
C CYS A 739 11.22 11.90 -5.87
N GLY A 740 11.28 13.23 -5.75
CA GLY A 740 11.65 14.13 -6.85
C GLY A 740 13.07 13.93 -7.40
N SER A 741 13.97 13.29 -6.65
CA SER A 741 15.34 13.00 -7.09
C SER A 741 15.40 11.89 -8.13
N CYS A 742 14.39 11.00 -8.20
CA CYS A 742 14.25 9.95 -9.21
C CYS A 742 13.02 10.14 -10.11
N HIS A 743 11.88 10.48 -9.51
CA HIS A 743 10.63 10.87 -10.20
C HIS A 743 10.67 12.35 -10.57
N SER A 744 11.65 12.68 -11.41
CA SER A 744 12.14 14.04 -11.70
C SER A 744 11.19 14.95 -12.51
N GLY A 745 9.93 14.55 -12.66
CA GLY A 745 8.94 15.20 -13.50
C GLY A 745 7.96 14.20 -14.12
N ASP A 746 7.30 14.61 -15.20
CA ASP A 746 6.27 13.83 -15.88
C ASP A 746 6.68 13.44 -17.33
N ALA A 747 5.78 12.82 -18.09
CA ALA A 747 6.09 12.31 -19.43
C ALA A 747 6.40 13.40 -20.48
N MET A 748 6.24 14.69 -20.13
CA MET A 748 6.53 15.83 -21.00
C MET A 748 7.70 16.70 -20.53
N ASP A 749 7.94 16.78 -19.21
CA ASP A 749 9.03 17.53 -18.60
C ASP A 749 9.60 16.73 -17.41
N ASN A 750 10.74 16.07 -17.62
CA ASN A 750 11.53 15.33 -16.63
C ASN A 750 13.03 15.44 -16.96
N LEU A 751 13.90 14.88 -16.11
CA LEU A 751 15.35 15.02 -16.22
C LEU A 751 16.08 13.83 -16.87
N HIS A 752 15.36 12.84 -17.45
CA HIS A 752 15.96 11.71 -18.16
C HIS A 752 16.84 12.20 -19.33
N GLY A 753 18.00 11.58 -19.51
CA GLY A 753 18.98 11.97 -20.52
C GLY A 753 19.64 13.35 -20.30
N THR A 754 19.34 14.09 -19.22
CA THR A 754 20.03 15.37 -18.94
C THR A 754 21.47 15.14 -18.45
N PRO A 755 22.42 16.06 -18.73
CA PRO A 755 23.83 15.83 -18.47
C PRO A 755 24.15 15.39 -17.03
N GLY A 756 24.77 14.20 -16.90
CA GLY A 756 25.15 13.62 -15.62
C GLY A 756 24.02 12.93 -14.84
N THR A 757 22.83 12.76 -15.40
CA THR A 757 21.83 11.82 -14.84
C THR A 757 22.01 10.42 -15.41
N ILE A 758 21.55 9.41 -14.68
CA ILE A 758 21.32 8.06 -15.20
C ILE A 758 19.81 7.84 -15.25
N GLY A 759 19.25 7.61 -16.44
CA GLY A 759 17.82 7.34 -16.64
C GLY A 759 17.51 5.86 -16.77
N ASP A 760 16.29 5.44 -16.42
CA ASP A 760 15.81 4.07 -16.66
C ASP A 760 15.70 3.82 -18.18
N PRO A 761 16.43 2.84 -18.76
CA PRO A 761 16.41 2.58 -20.20
C PRO A 761 15.09 1.98 -20.70
N GLN A 762 14.17 1.59 -19.81
CA GLN A 762 12.90 0.95 -20.16
C GLN A 762 11.72 1.92 -20.25
N ASP A 763 11.74 3.05 -19.53
CA ASP A 763 10.59 3.98 -19.45
C ASP A 763 10.82 5.41 -19.97
N GLY A 764 12.06 5.91 -20.03
CA GLY A 764 12.35 7.25 -20.55
C GLY A 764 11.92 8.44 -19.65
N ILE A 765 11.60 8.20 -18.38
CA ILE A 765 11.07 9.20 -17.42
C ILE A 765 11.82 9.17 -16.08
N ARG A 766 12.02 8.00 -15.48
CA ARG A 766 12.60 7.86 -14.13
C ARG A 766 14.13 7.89 -14.18
N LEU A 767 14.75 8.37 -13.10
CA LEU A 767 16.20 8.28 -12.91
C LEU A 767 16.57 7.09 -12.02
N MET A 768 17.61 6.37 -12.43
CA MET A 768 18.22 5.25 -11.70
C MET A 768 19.37 5.69 -10.78
N GLN A 769 19.49 7.00 -10.51
CA GLN A 769 20.42 7.56 -9.53
C GLN A 769 19.84 8.89 -9.01
N ALA A 770 19.82 9.07 -7.68
CA ALA A 770 19.20 10.24 -7.04
C ALA A 770 20.07 11.51 -7.09
N TYR A 771 21.31 11.41 -7.55
CA TYR A 771 22.29 12.49 -7.67
C TYR A 771 22.98 12.44 -9.04
N ARG A 772 23.71 13.50 -9.42
CA ARG A 772 24.42 13.52 -10.71
C ARG A 772 25.78 12.81 -10.61
N THR A 773 26.17 12.06 -11.64
CA THR A 773 27.43 11.30 -11.71
C THR A 773 28.70 12.16 -11.57
N THR A 774 28.60 13.47 -11.78
CA THR A 774 29.69 14.44 -11.64
C THR A 774 29.76 15.11 -10.27
N ASP A 775 28.90 14.72 -9.33
CA ASP A 775 28.79 15.32 -8.00
C ASP A 775 29.72 14.62 -6.99
N GLY A 776 30.66 15.37 -6.41
CA GLY A 776 31.63 14.86 -5.44
C GLY A 776 31.05 14.48 -4.07
N LYS A 777 29.82 14.90 -3.73
CA LYS A 777 29.18 14.64 -2.42
C LYS A 777 27.82 13.91 -2.49
N ALA A 778 27.39 13.53 -3.70
CA ALA A 778 26.07 12.94 -3.97
C ALA A 778 24.88 13.80 -3.50
N THR A 779 24.77 15.05 -3.98
CA THR A 779 23.61 15.91 -3.66
C THR A 779 22.33 15.35 -4.29
N PRO A 780 21.23 15.16 -3.53
CA PRO A 780 19.93 14.83 -4.10
C PRO A 780 19.48 15.82 -5.17
N ILE A 781 19.04 15.30 -6.32
CA ILE A 781 18.45 16.08 -7.40
C ILE A 781 17.14 16.71 -6.91
N VAL A 782 17.02 18.03 -7.06
CA VAL A 782 15.77 18.77 -6.86
C VAL A 782 15.23 19.16 -8.24
N PRO A 783 14.10 18.58 -8.70
CA PRO A 783 13.64 18.78 -10.07
C PRO A 783 12.91 20.12 -10.24
N THR A 784 12.81 20.58 -11.49
CA THR A 784 12.03 21.76 -11.88
C THR A 784 10.54 21.43 -11.96
N ASN A 785 10.18 20.32 -12.60
CA ASN A 785 8.83 19.75 -12.53
C ASN A 785 8.68 18.98 -11.21
N LYS A 786 7.63 19.27 -10.45
CA LYS A 786 7.43 18.73 -9.09
C LYS A 786 6.17 17.88 -8.95
N ARG A 787 5.61 17.36 -10.06
CA ARG A 787 4.39 16.52 -10.05
C ARG A 787 4.47 15.31 -9.11
N PHE A 788 5.65 14.70 -8.98
CA PHE A 788 5.92 13.52 -8.14
C PHE A 788 7.01 13.80 -7.08
N ALA A 789 7.22 15.08 -6.74
CA ALA A 789 8.21 15.49 -5.76
C ALA A 789 7.54 15.92 -4.45
N GLU A 790 8.30 15.85 -3.37
CA GLU A 790 7.93 16.33 -2.05
C GLU A 790 7.48 17.79 -2.05
N ASN A 791 6.67 18.14 -1.04
CA ASN A 791 6.46 19.54 -0.69
C ASN A 791 7.81 20.23 -0.48
N VAL A 792 7.95 21.45 -0.99
CA VAL A 792 9.06 22.31 -0.61
C VAL A 792 8.76 23.12 0.65
N VAL A 793 9.80 23.41 1.41
CA VAL A 793 9.75 24.38 2.51
C VAL A 793 9.26 25.73 1.99
N LYS A 794 8.12 26.20 2.51
CA LYS A 794 7.44 27.42 2.02
C LYS A 794 7.99 28.73 2.58
N THR A 795 8.64 28.68 3.74
CA THR A 795 9.13 29.85 4.50
C THR A 795 10.31 29.47 5.39
N GLY A 796 11.20 30.43 5.70
CA GLY A 796 12.36 30.23 6.57
C GLY A 796 13.67 30.00 5.80
N PRO A 797 14.77 29.67 6.49
CA PRO A 797 16.10 29.56 5.88
C PRO A 797 16.18 28.56 4.71
N ALA A 798 15.47 27.43 4.79
CA ALA A 798 15.41 26.41 3.74
C ALA A 798 14.37 26.66 2.63
N THR A 799 13.81 27.87 2.48
CA THR A 799 12.72 28.13 1.50
C THR A 799 13.08 27.66 0.09
N GLY A 800 12.28 26.76 -0.48
CA GLY A 800 12.47 26.16 -1.81
C GLY A 800 13.18 24.81 -1.83
N ASN A 801 13.84 24.40 -0.75
CA ASN A 801 14.39 23.05 -0.58
C ASN A 801 13.27 22.02 -0.41
N PRO A 802 13.48 20.73 -0.74
CA PRO A 802 12.56 19.66 -0.39
C PRO A 802 12.34 19.56 1.12
N MET A 803 11.15 19.11 1.52
CA MET A 803 10.95 18.47 2.82
C MET A 803 11.43 17.01 2.75
N LEU A 804 11.75 16.41 3.91
CA LEU A 804 12.06 14.98 3.98
C LEU A 804 10.80 14.16 3.65
N TYR A 805 10.98 12.99 3.06
CA TYR A 805 9.89 12.13 2.60
C TYR A 805 8.90 11.74 3.72
N ARG A 806 9.41 11.26 4.86
CA ARG A 806 8.63 10.84 6.04
C ARG A 806 7.70 11.91 6.62
N VAL A 807 8.01 13.20 6.41
CA VAL A 807 7.18 14.33 6.86
C VAL A 807 6.55 15.12 5.71
N SER A 808 6.70 14.63 4.49
CA SER A 808 6.00 15.13 3.31
C SER A 808 4.58 14.58 3.26
N LYS A 809 3.72 15.31 2.56
CA LYS A 809 2.28 15.04 2.54
C LYS A 809 1.63 15.47 1.23
N GLY A 810 0.82 14.60 0.65
CA GLY A 810 -0.03 14.89 -0.51
C GLY A 810 -1.45 15.24 -0.10
N HIS A 811 -2.33 15.35 -1.10
CA HIS A 811 -3.80 15.19 -0.97
C HIS A 811 -4.43 15.79 0.29
N GLU A 812 -4.37 17.12 0.42
CA GLU A 812 -4.88 17.91 1.56
C GLU A 812 -4.36 17.54 2.97
N GLY A 813 -3.26 16.80 3.07
CA GLY A 813 -2.51 16.60 4.31
C GLY A 813 -2.13 15.15 4.64
N VAL A 814 -2.50 14.18 3.80
CA VAL A 814 -2.14 12.77 3.99
C VAL A 814 -0.64 12.57 3.84
N PHE A 815 0.04 12.01 4.85
CA PHE A 815 1.50 11.83 4.79
C PHE A 815 1.92 10.84 3.69
N CYS A 816 3.07 11.05 3.05
CA CYS A 816 3.48 10.28 1.87
C CYS A 816 3.60 8.76 2.14
N GLU A 817 4.08 8.38 3.32
CA GLU A 817 4.22 6.97 3.70
C GLU A 817 2.88 6.22 3.81
N ALA A 818 1.77 6.93 4.01
CA ALA A 818 0.42 6.35 4.07
C ALA A 818 0.01 5.69 2.74
N CYS A 819 0.52 6.23 1.63
CA CYS A 819 0.24 5.73 0.28
C CYS A 819 1.36 4.85 -0.27
N HIS A 820 2.58 4.95 0.24
CA HIS A 820 3.76 4.36 -0.37
C HIS A 820 4.49 3.34 0.50
N GLY A 821 4.12 3.19 1.78
CA GLY A 821 4.93 2.49 2.78
C GLY A 821 6.02 3.40 3.35
N SER A 822 6.72 2.95 4.38
CA SER A 822 7.83 3.70 4.96
C SER A 822 9.03 3.79 4.01
N THR A 823 9.98 4.69 4.31
CA THR A 823 11.36 4.55 3.80
C THR A 823 11.86 3.11 3.94
N HIS A 824 12.70 2.63 3.00
CA HIS A 824 13.23 1.26 2.96
C HIS A 824 12.19 0.09 2.88
N GLY A 825 10.88 0.37 3.02
CA GLY A 825 9.77 -0.60 2.90
C GLY A 825 8.79 -0.29 1.77
N ILE A 826 9.19 0.57 0.80
CA ILE A 826 8.28 1.18 -0.18
C ILE A 826 7.54 0.14 -1.03
N TRP A 827 6.21 0.15 -0.97
CA TRP A 827 5.33 -0.84 -1.59
C TRP A 827 5.35 -0.80 -3.13
N PRO A 828 5.09 -1.94 -3.82
CA PRO A 828 4.86 -3.28 -3.28
C PRO A 828 6.15 -4.09 -3.08
N ASN A 829 6.13 -4.98 -2.08
CA ASN A 829 7.13 -6.05 -1.98
C ASN A 829 6.86 -7.11 -3.07
N LYS A 830 7.90 -7.62 -3.74
CA LYS A 830 7.74 -8.66 -4.79
C LYS A 830 7.23 -10.00 -4.24
N ASN A 831 7.43 -10.28 -2.96
CA ASN A 831 6.83 -11.43 -2.30
C ASN A 831 5.37 -11.09 -1.90
N PRO A 832 4.34 -11.73 -2.51
CA PRO A 832 2.95 -11.42 -2.22
C PRO A 832 2.53 -11.81 -0.79
N ALA A 833 3.31 -12.62 -0.07
CA ALA A 833 3.07 -13.02 1.31
C ALA A 833 3.69 -12.06 2.36
N ALA A 834 4.67 -11.23 1.99
CA ALA A 834 5.42 -10.38 2.92
C ALA A 834 4.54 -9.35 3.66
N ASN A 835 4.89 -9.06 4.92
CA ASN A 835 4.07 -8.25 5.82
C ASN A 835 3.83 -6.81 5.34
N ASP A 836 4.77 -6.18 4.61
CA ASP A 836 4.58 -4.85 4.01
C ASP A 836 3.33 -4.79 3.12
N ASN A 837 3.05 -5.88 2.42
CA ASN A 837 1.91 -5.99 1.50
C ASN A 837 0.56 -6.17 2.23
N VAL A 838 0.54 -6.43 3.55
CA VAL A 838 -0.70 -6.57 4.34
C VAL A 838 -1.44 -5.23 4.40
N THR A 839 -0.72 -4.16 4.72
CA THR A 839 -1.26 -2.80 4.86
C THR A 839 -1.93 -2.34 3.57
N ALA A 840 -1.26 -2.51 2.42
CA ALA A 840 -1.84 -2.19 1.10
C ALA A 840 -3.10 -3.02 0.78
N LYS A 841 -3.07 -4.34 1.02
CA LYS A 841 -4.24 -5.22 0.81
C LYS A 841 -5.43 -4.82 1.69
N GLN A 842 -5.20 -4.46 2.95
CA GLN A 842 -6.26 -4.03 3.87
C GLN A 842 -6.89 -2.69 3.48
N LEU A 843 -6.11 -1.79 2.88
CA LEU A 843 -6.55 -0.46 2.46
C LEU A 843 -7.32 -0.47 1.13
N GLN A 844 -6.81 -1.15 0.10
CA GLN A 844 -7.34 -1.09 -1.27
C GLN A 844 -7.66 -2.45 -1.92
N GLY A 845 -7.45 -3.55 -1.21
CA GLY A 845 -7.76 -4.92 -1.70
C GLY A 845 -6.64 -5.60 -2.50
N HIS A 846 -5.54 -4.90 -2.81
CA HIS A 846 -4.41 -5.42 -3.57
C HIS A 846 -3.07 -4.88 -3.07
N THR A 847 -1.99 -5.52 -3.51
CA THR A 847 -0.62 -5.04 -3.30
C THR A 847 -0.29 -3.87 -4.23
N GLY A 848 0.39 -2.86 -3.72
CA GLY A 848 0.84 -1.71 -4.50
C GLY A 848 0.97 -0.47 -3.63
N VAL A 849 1.35 0.65 -4.24
CA VAL A 849 1.08 1.98 -3.68
C VAL A 849 -0.43 2.23 -3.64
N ILE A 850 -0.93 3.01 -2.69
CA ILE A 850 -2.35 3.32 -2.56
C ILE A 850 -2.78 4.28 -3.67
N ALA A 851 -3.49 3.74 -4.65
CA ALA A 851 -4.00 4.46 -5.82
C ALA A 851 -5.54 4.57 -5.80
N GLU A 852 -6.22 3.65 -5.11
CA GLU A 852 -7.68 3.57 -5.12
C GLU A 852 -8.31 4.70 -4.31
N CYS A 853 -8.90 5.69 -5.00
CA CYS A 853 -9.52 6.87 -4.38
C CYS A 853 -10.61 6.52 -3.36
N SER A 854 -11.26 5.36 -3.53
CA SER A 854 -12.28 4.81 -2.63
C SER A 854 -11.78 4.56 -1.21
N THR A 855 -10.47 4.39 -1.00
CA THR A 855 -9.83 4.24 0.33
C THR A 855 -10.22 5.39 1.27
N CYS A 856 -10.16 6.63 0.76
CA CYS A 856 -10.50 7.85 1.53
C CYS A 856 -11.87 8.43 1.17
N HIS A 857 -12.31 8.32 -0.09
CA HIS A 857 -13.50 8.99 -0.58
C HIS A 857 -14.75 8.10 -0.57
N THR A 858 -15.93 8.74 -0.51
CA THR A 858 -17.24 8.08 -0.65
C THR A 858 -17.98 8.58 -1.90
N GLY A 859 -18.28 7.66 -2.82
CA GLY A 859 -18.98 7.96 -4.08
C GLY A 859 -18.05 8.11 -5.29
N ASP A 860 -18.62 8.51 -6.42
CA ASP A 860 -17.89 8.78 -7.65
C ASP A 860 -17.37 10.23 -7.64
N LEU A 861 -16.06 10.42 -7.84
CA LEU A 861 -15.41 11.73 -7.95
C LEU A 861 -15.43 12.29 -9.38
N GLY A 862 -15.93 11.51 -10.35
CA GLY A 862 -15.75 11.76 -11.77
C GLY A 862 -14.27 11.69 -12.17
N VAL A 863 -13.96 12.13 -13.39
CA VAL A 863 -12.59 12.27 -13.85
C VAL A 863 -12.09 13.69 -13.54
N ASN A 864 -11.13 13.79 -12.63
CA ASN A 864 -10.42 15.00 -12.25
C ASN A 864 -8.91 14.73 -12.21
N LEU A 865 -8.07 15.76 -12.23
CA LEU A 865 -6.60 15.62 -12.20
C LEU A 865 -6.02 16.18 -10.89
N ASP A 866 -6.85 16.25 -9.86
CA ASP A 866 -6.56 16.91 -8.58
C ASP A 866 -6.16 15.89 -7.50
N GLY A 867 -6.24 14.58 -7.80
CA GLY A 867 -5.67 13.50 -6.98
C GLY A 867 -4.14 13.51 -6.93
N PRO A 868 -3.50 12.77 -6.00
CA PRO A 868 -2.13 13.03 -5.53
C PRO A 868 -1.01 13.03 -6.59
N HIS A 869 -1.22 12.40 -7.75
CA HIS A 869 -0.29 12.43 -8.89
C HIS A 869 -1.00 12.76 -10.23
N GLY A 870 -2.17 13.40 -10.19
CA GLY A 870 -3.07 13.52 -11.34
C GLY A 870 -3.87 12.24 -11.62
N MET A 871 -3.83 11.26 -10.71
CA MET A 871 -4.61 10.03 -10.79
C MET A 871 -6.11 10.32 -10.68
N HIS A 872 -6.89 9.78 -11.61
CA HIS A 872 -8.36 9.79 -11.58
C HIS A 872 -8.91 8.39 -11.26
N PRO A 873 -10.14 8.28 -10.71
CA PRO A 873 -10.79 6.99 -10.49
C PRO A 873 -10.83 6.13 -11.76
N ILE A 874 -10.54 4.84 -11.61
CA ILE A 874 -10.61 3.84 -12.68
C ILE A 874 -11.92 3.06 -12.50
N GLY A 875 -12.75 3.01 -13.54
CA GLY A 875 -14.04 2.28 -13.52
C GLY A 875 -15.20 3.03 -12.86
N THR A 876 -15.49 4.27 -13.30
CA THR A 876 -16.62 5.07 -12.80
C THR A 876 -17.95 4.32 -12.88
N ALA A 877 -18.68 4.25 -11.76
CA ALA A 877 -19.72 3.26 -11.53
C ALA A 877 -20.92 3.41 -12.48
N GLY A 878 -20.97 2.59 -13.53
CA GLY A 878 -22.06 2.53 -14.49
C GLY A 878 -21.84 3.31 -15.80
N LYS A 879 -20.71 4.01 -15.97
CA LYS A 879 -20.31 4.59 -17.27
C LYS A 879 -19.42 3.60 -18.05
N LYS A 880 -19.33 3.74 -19.37
CA LYS A 880 -18.21 3.15 -20.13
C LYS A 880 -17.00 4.08 -19.96
N PHE A 881 -15.79 3.55 -19.94
CA PHE A 881 -14.56 4.36 -19.87
C PHE A 881 -14.47 5.34 -21.08
N ALA A 882 -14.82 4.87 -22.27
CA ALA A 882 -14.84 5.64 -23.51
C ALA A 882 -16.05 6.59 -23.71
N GLU A 883 -17.09 6.50 -22.86
CA GLU A 883 -18.28 7.38 -22.90
C GLU A 883 -18.52 8.09 -21.55
N GLY A 884 -17.50 8.08 -20.69
CA GLY A 884 -17.49 8.78 -19.40
C GLY A 884 -16.79 10.14 -19.50
N ASP A 885 -16.53 10.75 -18.35
CA ASP A 885 -15.95 12.09 -18.30
C ASP A 885 -14.48 12.13 -18.77
N HIS A 886 -13.86 10.96 -19.03
CA HIS A 886 -12.49 10.80 -19.51
C HIS A 886 -12.32 11.23 -20.98
N GLU A 887 -13.13 10.70 -21.91
CA GLU A 887 -13.13 11.15 -23.32
C GLU A 887 -13.41 12.65 -23.41
N ASP A 888 -14.37 13.10 -22.60
CA ASP A 888 -14.82 14.49 -22.56
C ASP A 888 -13.78 15.42 -21.88
N LEU A 889 -12.87 14.90 -21.05
CA LEU A 889 -11.70 15.62 -20.52
C LEU A 889 -10.58 15.68 -21.57
N ALA A 890 -10.25 14.55 -22.21
CA ALA A 890 -9.21 14.49 -23.25
C ALA A 890 -9.50 15.44 -24.42
N LYS A 891 -10.77 15.57 -24.84
CA LYS A 891 -11.23 16.55 -25.84
C LYS A 891 -11.07 18.01 -25.41
N LYS A 892 -11.09 18.31 -24.10
CA LYS A 892 -11.04 19.68 -23.54
C LYS A 892 -9.62 20.09 -23.16
N ASN A 893 -8.78 19.15 -22.72
CA ASN A 893 -7.44 19.41 -22.21
C ASN A 893 -6.47 18.24 -22.54
N PRO A 894 -6.10 18.07 -23.83
CA PRO A 894 -5.20 16.99 -24.24
C PRO A 894 -3.77 17.16 -23.68
N ASP A 895 -3.33 18.39 -23.41
CA ASP A 895 -2.01 18.65 -22.81
C ASP A 895 -1.89 18.12 -21.38
N ALA A 896 -2.95 18.20 -20.58
CA ALA A 896 -2.95 17.59 -19.25
C ALA A 896 -2.97 16.05 -19.30
N CYS A 897 -3.46 15.46 -20.40
CA CYS A 897 -3.39 14.01 -20.63
C CYS A 897 -1.96 13.59 -21.06
N ARG A 898 -1.29 14.38 -21.92
CA ARG A 898 0.10 14.14 -22.35
C ARG A 898 1.09 14.01 -21.19
N ALA A 899 0.85 14.69 -20.06
CA ALA A 899 1.68 14.57 -18.86
C ALA A 899 1.81 13.13 -18.32
N CYS A 900 0.78 12.28 -18.51
CA CYS A 900 0.81 10.88 -18.09
C CYS A 900 0.92 9.91 -19.28
N HIS A 901 0.28 10.21 -20.40
CA HIS A 901 0.24 9.35 -21.60
C HIS A 901 1.35 9.63 -22.63
N GLY A 902 2.29 10.54 -22.32
CA GLY A 902 3.40 10.93 -23.18
C GLY A 902 3.01 11.83 -24.36
N PRO A 903 4.00 12.35 -25.11
CA PRO A 903 3.78 13.34 -26.18
C PRO A 903 2.89 12.82 -27.32
N ASN A 904 2.97 11.52 -27.60
CA ASN A 904 2.20 10.86 -28.67
C ASN A 904 0.82 10.35 -28.20
N GLY A 905 0.54 10.36 -26.88
CA GLY A 905 -0.62 9.69 -26.30
C GLY A 905 -0.56 8.16 -26.42
N GLU A 906 0.62 7.56 -26.38
CA GLU A 906 0.81 6.09 -26.50
C GLU A 906 0.84 5.38 -25.14
N GLY A 907 0.72 6.12 -24.04
CA GLY A 907 0.85 5.61 -22.68
C GLY A 907 2.29 5.67 -22.17
N THR A 908 2.47 5.64 -20.86
CA THR A 908 3.78 5.49 -20.19
C THR A 908 3.62 4.71 -18.88
N VAL A 909 4.71 4.48 -18.14
CA VAL A 909 4.67 3.94 -16.77
C VAL A 909 3.82 4.81 -15.80
N LEU A 910 3.58 6.09 -16.11
CA LEU A 910 2.70 6.97 -15.33
C LEU A 910 1.21 6.73 -15.57
N SER A 911 0.85 5.99 -16.62
CA SER A 911 -0.53 5.61 -16.97
C SER A 911 -0.75 4.09 -16.97
N ALA A 912 0.10 3.36 -16.23
CA ALA A 912 -0.02 1.92 -16.05
C ALA A 912 -1.16 1.53 -15.08
N MET A 913 -1.81 0.40 -15.34
CA MET A 913 -2.79 -0.21 -14.45
C MET A 913 -2.10 -0.79 -13.19
N ALA A 914 -2.54 -0.38 -11.99
CA ALA A 914 -1.96 -0.82 -10.71
C ALA A 914 -2.48 -2.19 -10.21
N GLN A 915 -3.41 -2.79 -10.95
CA GLN A 915 -3.95 -4.15 -10.78
C GLN A 915 -4.76 -4.52 -12.02
N ASP A 916 -5.17 -5.78 -12.15
CA ASP A 916 -6.07 -6.24 -13.20
C ASP A 916 -7.43 -5.50 -13.13
N ARG A 917 -7.85 -4.90 -14.26
CA ARG A 917 -9.07 -4.08 -14.37
C ARG A 917 -9.93 -4.45 -15.58
N VAL A 918 -11.16 -4.91 -15.31
CA VAL A 918 -12.19 -5.10 -16.34
C VAL A 918 -12.97 -3.79 -16.54
N LEU A 919 -12.76 -3.12 -17.67
CA LEU A 919 -13.39 -1.83 -17.99
C LEU A 919 -14.47 -1.98 -19.06
N LYS A 920 -15.61 -1.30 -18.87
CA LYS A 920 -16.69 -1.23 -19.87
C LYS A 920 -16.32 -0.28 -21.01
N CYS A 921 -16.52 -0.71 -22.26
CA CYS A 921 -16.04 -0.05 -23.48
C CYS A 921 -17.11 -0.10 -24.59
N ASP A 922 -16.95 0.69 -25.66
CA ASP A 922 -17.95 0.79 -26.74
C ASP A 922 -17.58 -0.04 -27.99
N LYS A 923 -18.60 -0.46 -28.75
CA LYS A 923 -18.52 -1.26 -30.00
C LYS A 923 -17.75 -0.62 -31.16
N LYS A 924 -17.13 0.54 -30.94
CA LYS A 924 -16.38 1.33 -31.93
C LYS A 924 -14.89 1.45 -31.60
N THR A 925 -14.44 0.84 -30.51
CA THR A 925 -13.06 0.97 -30.00
C THR A 925 -12.25 -0.31 -30.28
N ALA A 926 -11.01 -0.19 -30.75
CA ALA A 926 -10.32 -1.24 -31.52
C ALA A 926 -9.95 -2.52 -30.74
N PHE A 927 -9.99 -2.48 -29.42
CA PHE A 927 -9.64 -3.52 -28.45
C PHE A 927 -10.88 -4.03 -27.71
N CYS A 928 -12.07 -3.50 -28.01
CA CYS A 928 -13.36 -3.91 -27.46
C CYS A 928 -14.21 -4.65 -28.53
N PRO A 929 -13.73 -5.76 -29.13
CA PRO A 929 -14.36 -6.37 -30.30
C PRO A 929 -15.81 -6.81 -30.04
N ASP A 930 -16.07 -7.36 -28.85
CA ASP A 930 -17.41 -7.82 -28.45
C ASP A 930 -18.29 -6.67 -27.91
N GLY A 931 -17.66 -5.55 -27.55
CA GLY A 931 -18.35 -4.30 -27.24
C GLY A 931 -18.97 -4.18 -25.86
N ASN A 932 -18.54 -5.02 -24.91
CA ASN A 932 -19.09 -5.09 -23.56
C ASN A 932 -18.05 -4.62 -22.52
N SER A 933 -16.89 -5.28 -22.48
CA SER A 933 -15.81 -4.98 -21.55
C SER A 933 -14.47 -5.56 -22.02
N VAL A 934 -13.37 -4.98 -21.53
CA VAL A 934 -11.98 -5.41 -21.79
C VAL A 934 -11.25 -5.57 -20.46
N LEU A 935 -10.49 -6.66 -20.31
CA LEU A 935 -9.51 -6.80 -19.25
C LEU A 935 -8.22 -6.07 -19.65
N PHE A 936 -7.86 -5.05 -18.88
CA PHE A 936 -6.53 -4.49 -18.85
C PHE A 936 -5.77 -5.16 -17.69
N PRO A 937 -4.70 -5.93 -17.94
CA PRO A 937 -3.93 -6.55 -16.87
C PRO A 937 -3.08 -5.50 -16.12
N ASN A 938 -2.58 -5.88 -14.94
CA ASN A 938 -1.59 -5.13 -14.19
C ASN A 938 -0.37 -4.73 -15.05
N ASP A 939 0.27 -3.62 -14.72
CA ASP A 939 1.38 -2.98 -15.45
C ASP A 939 1.10 -2.57 -16.92
N HIS A 940 -0.12 -2.81 -17.46
CA HIS A 940 -0.48 -2.36 -18.79
C HIS A 940 -0.53 -0.83 -18.87
N GLN A 941 0.37 -0.24 -19.64
CA GLN A 941 0.42 1.19 -19.93
C GLN A 941 -0.77 1.59 -20.81
N VAL A 942 -1.72 2.33 -20.26
CA VAL A 942 -2.89 2.81 -21.01
C VAL A 942 -2.50 4.06 -21.79
N GLY A 943 -2.78 4.10 -23.09
CA GLY A 943 -2.68 5.28 -23.93
C GLY A 943 -4.04 5.71 -24.51
N CYS A 944 -3.97 6.51 -25.57
CA CYS A 944 -5.10 7.01 -26.34
C CYS A 944 -5.39 6.13 -27.57
N THR A 945 -4.41 5.39 -28.07
CA THR A 945 -4.53 4.41 -29.17
C THR A 945 -5.24 3.12 -28.78
N GLU A 946 -5.36 2.94 -27.47
CA GLU A 946 -6.46 2.30 -26.81
C GLU A 946 -7.70 3.16 -27.14
N CYS A 947 -8.34 3.84 -26.19
CA CYS A 947 -9.74 4.28 -26.32
C CYS A 947 -10.20 5.05 -27.59
N HIS A 948 -9.31 5.58 -28.45
CA HIS A 948 -9.62 6.31 -29.68
C HIS A 948 -8.94 5.73 -30.93
N SER A 949 -9.60 5.83 -32.08
CA SER A 949 -9.08 5.32 -33.38
C SER A 949 -7.89 6.09 -33.97
N ASN A 950 -7.47 7.17 -33.32
CA ASN A 950 -6.48 8.12 -33.79
C ASN A 950 -5.46 8.38 -32.66
N LYS A 951 -4.20 8.66 -33.04
CA LYS A 951 -3.25 9.33 -32.13
C LYS A 951 -3.68 10.79 -31.91
N LEU A 952 -3.25 11.38 -30.79
CA LEU A 952 -3.57 12.76 -30.38
C LEU A 952 -3.04 13.84 -31.34
#